data_AF-A0A8J8EFF3-F1
#
_entry.id   AF-A0A8J8EFF3-F1
#
_cell.length_a   1.000
_cell.length_b   1.000
_cell.length_c   1.000
_cell.angle_alpha   90.00
_cell.angle_beta   90.00
_cell.angle_gamma   90.00
#
_symmetry.space_group_name_H-M   'P 1'
#
loop_
_entity.id
_entity.type
_entity.pdbx_description
1 polymer ?
#
loop_
_entity_poly.entity_id
_entity_poly.type
_entity_poly.pdbx_seq_one_letter_code
_entity_poly.pdbx_strand_id
1 'polypeptide(L)'
;MKKRIIAVLMLFLVLSVSYTSASVLDDSWWVLVSMSSGSTEIPEKALILTALGESVGKVQNTSDVLAEMESLSRDLIEYQNPDGGWGHFENEVSSVPPTAYSLIALNLVKSLGNEYSQLGNIKGIDTALRAGERFLLDSFNGEGWGYIPGTKTELYPTLLAIWALGEMGYTYGSSIQVDRAVKYVNSIDELTPRELALKLIAFKSVEHPADRSDIERCRKLLTEPSLGLQERAYLTYALTLYEPFSFETAKALLYLETIGTHNRTFYIQSQPGPLLYTDTAISTAYAVMAFAQVSDRVSEVSNPRAELCDSLVESQNPDGGWGLYPGDASSAKATYYAIRALSKCTRASDSVAKAVEWAKAHLEDSRETAERAGTVTEDYYYTLKILAEFGEKAVDQEKEVQFIENLSYRTGLWRGAFAIPQPSETAMALDLLLDLGLNGSEPYVRNAKEWLLSITPDGWGLIISHSLGVMVGKNVPVTLTVLEALTKVSSKEELAPHLKWLASQELPDGAWGYFKESTNMLGEASHGTPSMEYTIRAINVLRSNGYNITAETLQWVLGNIDPSNMTNTEKALALEFLANIHFIPSVTLYEVVRNLGEGSWTIHAPGEYEKVAEVVRDSLEDLGAEVSLVNGTLGELNGNHIILAEFGAVNVSRYNGDVHVEVQGMLVKINGEAYFKDSTVAIIPGMTGNGYVLMVLFEKKTEDAVINIWKSELFRYLHGDYMVLKCVDRNHDGTIDPLEMEVLHPE
;
A
#
# COMPACT_ATOMS: atom_id res chain seq x y z
N MET A 1 19.79 8.67 9.80
CA MET A 1 19.18 9.85 9.15
C MET A 1 18.91 9.62 7.66
N LYS A 2 19.63 10.17 6.66
CA LYS A 2 19.21 10.07 5.24
C LYS A 2 19.06 8.63 4.70
N LYS A 3 19.98 7.71 5.04
CA LYS A 3 19.92 6.29 4.61
C LYS A 3 18.80 5.46 5.23
N ARG A 4 18.19 5.93 6.34
CA ARG A 4 17.16 5.18 7.10
C ARG A 4 15.75 5.68 6.81
N ILE A 5 15.58 6.97 6.51
CA ILE A 5 14.38 7.53 5.84
C ILE A 5 14.13 6.83 4.49
N ILE A 6 15.22 6.55 3.74
CA ILE A 6 15.16 5.83 2.47
C ILE A 6 14.65 4.39 2.67
N ALA A 7 15.05 3.67 3.71
CA ALA A 7 14.65 2.27 3.91
C ALA A 7 13.15 2.09 4.24
N VAL A 8 12.52 3.06 4.92
CA VAL A 8 11.07 3.05 5.21
C VAL A 8 10.25 3.44 3.96
N LEU A 9 10.72 4.44 3.20
CA LEU A 9 10.21 4.71 1.87
C LEU A 9 10.41 3.50 0.94
N MET A 10 11.51 2.75 1.06
CA MET A 10 11.76 1.54 0.27
C MET A 10 10.81 0.41 0.66
N LEU A 11 10.61 0.08 1.94
CA LEU A 11 9.68 -1.00 2.33
C LEU A 11 8.23 -0.67 1.91
N PHE A 12 7.84 0.60 2.02
CA PHE A 12 6.56 1.11 1.54
C PHE A 12 6.46 1.09 0.01
N LEU A 13 7.48 1.59 -0.70
CA LEU A 13 7.56 1.52 -2.16
C LEU A 13 7.59 0.07 -2.63
N VAL A 14 8.21 -0.85 -1.91
CA VAL A 14 8.22 -2.28 -2.25
C VAL A 14 6.80 -2.83 -2.20
N LEU A 15 6.05 -2.54 -1.14
CA LEU A 15 4.67 -3.01 -1.02
C LEU A 15 3.76 -2.33 -2.04
N SER A 16 3.77 -1.00 -2.11
CA SER A 16 2.93 -0.23 -3.04
C SER A 16 3.28 -0.52 -4.50
N VAL A 17 4.57 -0.56 -4.85
CA VAL A 17 5.02 -0.93 -6.21
C VAL A 17 4.71 -2.37 -6.48
N SER A 18 4.83 -3.31 -5.55
CA SER A 18 4.43 -4.69 -5.82
C SER A 18 2.93 -4.76 -6.17
N TYR A 19 2.03 -4.10 -5.42
CA TYR A 19 0.60 -4.06 -5.75
C TYR A 19 0.28 -3.31 -7.05
N THR A 20 0.86 -2.12 -7.28
CA THR A 20 0.64 -1.38 -8.54
C THR A 20 1.27 -2.10 -9.73
N SER A 21 2.40 -2.78 -9.54
CA SER A 21 3.04 -3.61 -10.57
C SER A 21 2.16 -4.78 -10.98
N ALA A 22 1.54 -5.47 -10.02
CA ALA A 22 0.60 -6.55 -10.36
C ALA A 22 -0.57 -6.03 -11.21
N SER A 23 -1.12 -4.86 -10.85
CA SER A 23 -2.16 -4.19 -11.66
C SER A 23 -1.64 -3.80 -13.04
N VAL A 24 -0.46 -3.18 -13.13
CA VAL A 24 0.16 -2.79 -14.40
C VAL A 24 0.39 -4.02 -15.29
N LEU A 25 0.82 -5.14 -14.73
CA LEU A 25 1.03 -6.38 -15.48
C LEU A 25 -0.29 -6.99 -15.98
N ASP A 26 -1.33 -7.00 -15.14
CA ASP A 26 -2.70 -7.39 -15.52
C ASP A 26 -3.25 -6.54 -16.67
N ASP A 27 -2.87 -5.26 -16.74
CA ASP A 27 -3.30 -4.34 -17.80
C ASP A 27 -2.38 -4.35 -19.04
N SER A 28 -1.16 -4.88 -18.92
CA SER A 28 -0.14 -4.82 -19.98
C SER A 28 -0.23 -5.96 -20.99
N TRP A 29 -0.70 -7.14 -20.57
CA TRP A 29 -0.56 -8.34 -21.39
C TRP A 29 -1.32 -8.24 -22.73
N TRP A 30 -2.51 -7.62 -22.75
CA TRP A 30 -3.27 -7.48 -23.98
C TRP A 30 -2.70 -6.41 -24.93
N VAL A 31 -1.98 -5.40 -24.42
CA VAL A 31 -1.18 -4.48 -25.25
C VAL A 31 -0.14 -5.24 -26.02
N LEU A 32 0.60 -6.07 -25.29
CA LEU A 32 1.69 -6.85 -25.82
C LEU A 32 1.17 -7.81 -26.91
N VAL A 33 0.03 -8.46 -26.68
CA VAL A 33 -0.69 -9.28 -27.68
C VAL A 33 -1.13 -8.45 -28.90
N SER A 34 -1.61 -7.22 -28.69
CA SER A 34 -2.05 -6.35 -29.78
C SER A 34 -0.87 -5.86 -30.63
N MET A 35 0.27 -5.57 -29.99
CA MET A 35 1.52 -5.18 -30.65
C MET A 35 2.15 -6.34 -31.42
N SER A 36 2.19 -7.55 -30.83
CA SER A 36 2.75 -8.73 -31.49
C SER A 36 2.00 -9.06 -32.79
N SER A 37 0.69 -8.89 -32.79
CA SER A 37 -0.18 -9.07 -33.96
C SER A 37 0.07 -8.03 -35.05
N GLY A 38 0.49 -6.81 -34.68
CA GLY A 38 0.76 -5.71 -35.60
C GLY A 38 2.21 -5.62 -36.10
N SER A 39 3.16 -6.25 -35.43
CA SER A 39 4.59 -6.18 -35.76
C SER A 39 5.00 -7.25 -36.77
N THR A 40 5.85 -6.86 -37.72
CA THR A 40 6.56 -7.77 -38.62
C THR A 40 8.04 -7.94 -38.26
N GLU A 41 8.53 -7.19 -37.26
CA GLU A 41 9.93 -7.22 -36.83
C GLU A 41 10.16 -8.39 -35.87
N ILE A 42 11.13 -9.25 -36.20
CA ILE A 42 11.48 -10.42 -35.38
C ILE A 42 11.98 -10.00 -33.98
N PRO A 43 12.85 -8.98 -33.82
CA PRO A 43 13.28 -8.52 -32.50
C PRO A 43 12.14 -8.05 -31.60
N GLU A 44 11.13 -7.39 -32.17
CA GLU A 44 9.98 -6.88 -31.42
C GLU A 44 9.10 -8.03 -30.93
N LYS A 45 8.76 -8.98 -31.81
CA LYS A 45 8.04 -10.22 -31.43
C LYS A 45 8.77 -10.99 -30.33
N ALA A 46 10.09 -11.14 -30.44
CA ALA A 46 10.88 -11.84 -29.44
C ALA A 46 10.94 -11.09 -28.08
N LEU A 47 11.04 -9.77 -28.09
CA LEU A 47 11.04 -8.98 -26.87
C LEU A 47 9.66 -8.97 -26.19
N ILE A 48 8.58 -8.90 -26.98
CA ILE A 48 7.20 -9.06 -26.48
C ILE A 48 7.02 -10.43 -25.85
N LEU A 49 7.47 -11.50 -26.52
CA LEU A 49 7.45 -12.86 -25.97
C LEU A 49 8.21 -12.96 -24.65
N THR A 50 9.35 -12.26 -24.53
CA THR A 50 10.13 -12.22 -23.28
C THR A 50 9.34 -11.53 -22.17
N ALA A 51 8.73 -10.37 -22.45
CA ALA A 51 7.93 -9.63 -21.48
C ALA A 51 6.68 -10.41 -21.03
N LEU A 52 5.98 -11.06 -21.96
CA LEU A 52 4.86 -11.95 -21.65
C LEU A 52 5.33 -13.11 -20.77
N GLY A 53 6.45 -13.75 -21.12
CA GLY A 53 7.01 -14.86 -20.35
C GLY A 53 7.40 -14.46 -18.93
N GLU A 54 7.98 -13.28 -18.72
CA GLU A 54 8.30 -12.77 -17.37
C GLU A 54 7.05 -12.42 -16.55
N SER A 55 5.89 -12.20 -17.19
CA SER A 55 4.61 -11.92 -16.53
C SER A 55 3.80 -13.18 -16.17
N VAL A 56 4.18 -14.36 -16.68
CA VAL A 56 3.47 -15.62 -16.43
C VAL A 56 3.43 -15.91 -14.93
N GLY A 57 2.24 -16.27 -14.42
CA GLY A 57 2.01 -16.50 -12.99
C GLY A 57 1.82 -15.22 -12.16
N LYS A 58 1.91 -14.04 -12.79
CA LYS A 58 1.75 -12.72 -12.16
C LYS A 58 0.55 -11.94 -12.71
N VAL A 59 -0.18 -12.54 -13.64
CA VAL A 59 -1.36 -11.97 -14.31
C VAL A 59 -2.58 -12.89 -14.23
N GLN A 60 -3.77 -12.32 -14.13
CA GLN A 60 -5.05 -13.05 -13.97
C GLN A 60 -5.35 -13.94 -15.19
N ASN A 61 -5.20 -13.41 -16.40
CA ASN A 61 -5.50 -14.12 -17.66
C ASN A 61 -4.30 -14.93 -18.17
N THR A 62 -3.69 -15.72 -17.28
CA THR A 62 -2.52 -16.54 -17.62
C THR A 62 -2.77 -17.46 -18.83
N SER A 63 -3.99 -17.95 -19.05
CA SER A 63 -4.32 -18.79 -20.22
C SER A 63 -4.10 -18.09 -21.57
N ASP A 64 -4.50 -16.82 -21.66
CA ASP A 64 -4.42 -16.05 -22.91
C ASP A 64 -2.97 -15.64 -23.19
N VAL A 65 -2.24 -15.30 -22.13
CA VAL A 65 -0.79 -15.07 -22.20
C VAL A 65 -0.07 -16.32 -22.69
N LEU A 66 -0.38 -17.50 -22.14
CA LEU A 66 0.24 -18.75 -22.59
C LEU A 66 -0.11 -19.08 -24.05
N ALA A 67 -1.33 -18.78 -24.50
CA ALA A 67 -1.74 -18.97 -25.90
C ALA A 67 -0.97 -18.05 -26.86
N GLU A 68 -0.82 -16.77 -26.51
CA GLU A 68 -0.03 -15.83 -27.33
C GLU A 68 1.45 -16.22 -27.33
N MET A 69 2.00 -16.61 -26.19
CA MET A 69 3.39 -17.08 -26.11
C MET A 69 3.62 -18.31 -27.00
N GLU A 70 2.68 -19.24 -27.02
CA GLU A 70 2.73 -20.40 -27.91
C GLU A 70 2.70 -19.99 -29.39
N SER A 71 1.88 -19.00 -29.73
CA SER A 71 1.79 -18.42 -31.07
C SER A 71 3.12 -17.78 -31.51
N LEU A 72 3.63 -16.83 -30.72
CA LEU A 72 4.89 -16.14 -30.99
C LEU A 72 6.09 -17.09 -31.05
N SER A 73 6.11 -18.11 -30.19
CA SER A 73 7.17 -19.13 -30.23
C SER A 73 7.17 -19.90 -31.54
N ARG A 74 6.00 -20.23 -32.09
CA ARG A 74 5.89 -20.88 -33.41
C ARG A 74 6.38 -19.96 -34.52
N ASP A 75 5.97 -18.69 -34.51
CA ASP A 75 6.45 -17.69 -35.48
C ASP A 75 7.99 -17.63 -35.48
N LEU A 76 8.62 -17.50 -34.30
CA LEU A 76 10.07 -17.44 -34.20
C LEU A 76 10.75 -18.73 -34.70
N ILE A 77 10.18 -19.91 -34.45
CA ILE A 77 10.72 -21.18 -34.96
C ILE A 77 10.61 -21.24 -36.48
N GLU A 78 9.48 -20.78 -37.06
CA GLU A 78 9.25 -20.77 -38.51
C GLU A 78 10.15 -19.77 -39.24
N TYR A 79 10.41 -18.61 -38.64
CA TYR A 79 11.23 -17.54 -39.22
C TYR A 79 12.74 -17.77 -39.09
N GLN A 80 13.17 -18.86 -38.46
CA GLN A 80 14.59 -19.18 -38.33
C GLN A 80 15.19 -19.57 -39.69
N ASN A 81 16.31 -18.94 -40.05
CA ASN A 81 17.00 -19.24 -41.30
C ASN A 81 17.74 -20.59 -41.25
N PRO A 82 18.07 -21.19 -42.41
CA PRO A 82 18.81 -22.46 -42.46
C PRO A 82 20.20 -22.46 -41.79
N ASP A 83 20.80 -21.28 -41.59
CA ASP A 83 22.07 -21.11 -40.89
C ASP A 83 21.91 -21.07 -39.35
N GLY A 84 20.67 -21.16 -38.86
CA GLY A 84 20.31 -21.13 -37.45
C GLY A 84 20.08 -19.74 -36.88
N GLY A 85 20.41 -18.67 -37.60
CA GLY A 85 20.17 -17.30 -37.14
C GLY A 85 18.80 -16.75 -37.56
N TRP A 86 18.55 -15.51 -37.14
CA TRP A 86 17.36 -14.74 -37.52
C TRP A 86 17.75 -13.42 -38.17
N GLY A 87 17.02 -13.04 -39.21
CA GLY A 87 17.05 -11.70 -39.82
C GLY A 87 16.24 -10.69 -39.00
N HIS A 88 16.26 -9.43 -39.41
CA HIS A 88 15.42 -8.40 -38.75
C HIS A 88 13.94 -8.59 -39.16
N PHE A 89 13.71 -8.97 -40.41
CA PHE A 89 12.44 -9.49 -40.92
C PHE A 89 12.58 -10.96 -41.37
N GLU A 90 11.44 -11.62 -41.62
CA GLU A 90 11.39 -12.96 -42.18
C GLU A 90 12.16 -13.04 -43.52
N ASN A 91 12.93 -14.11 -43.71
CA ASN A 91 13.75 -14.37 -44.91
C ASN A 91 14.91 -13.38 -45.16
N GLU A 92 15.19 -12.46 -44.24
CA GLU A 92 16.39 -11.64 -44.32
C GLU A 92 17.64 -12.38 -43.84
N VAL A 93 18.81 -11.85 -44.20
CA VAL A 93 20.11 -12.40 -43.77
C VAL A 93 20.20 -12.40 -42.24
N SER A 94 20.60 -13.53 -41.68
CA SER A 94 20.80 -13.70 -40.24
C SER A 94 21.80 -12.68 -39.69
N SER A 95 21.42 -12.07 -38.58
CA SER A 95 22.24 -11.08 -37.87
C SER A 95 22.24 -11.35 -36.36
N VAL A 96 23.23 -10.82 -35.67
CA VAL A 96 23.44 -11.09 -34.24
C VAL A 96 22.28 -10.55 -33.38
N PRO A 97 21.78 -9.30 -33.55
CA PRO A 97 20.73 -8.78 -32.67
C PRO A 97 19.40 -9.57 -32.69
N PRO A 98 18.78 -9.87 -33.85
CA PRO A 98 17.54 -10.65 -33.88
C PRO A 98 17.75 -12.07 -33.39
N THR A 99 18.89 -12.69 -33.71
CA THR A 99 19.23 -14.03 -33.19
C THR A 99 19.32 -14.02 -31.66
N ALA A 100 19.94 -13.00 -31.08
CA ALA A 100 20.04 -12.87 -29.63
C ALA A 100 18.67 -12.72 -28.95
N TYR A 101 17.81 -11.82 -29.44
CA TYR A 101 16.45 -11.68 -28.89
C TYR A 101 15.64 -12.98 -29.01
N SER A 102 15.68 -13.65 -30.16
CA SER A 102 14.97 -14.92 -30.36
C SER A 102 15.46 -16.02 -29.40
N LEU A 103 16.77 -16.09 -29.14
CA LEU A 103 17.32 -17.05 -28.17
C LEU A 103 16.86 -16.77 -26.74
N ILE A 104 16.90 -15.50 -26.31
CA ILE A 104 16.42 -15.07 -24.98
C ILE A 104 14.96 -15.52 -24.80
N ALA A 105 14.11 -15.16 -25.77
CA ALA A 105 12.68 -15.43 -25.71
C ALA A 105 12.35 -16.93 -25.74
N LEU A 106 12.92 -17.69 -26.68
CA LEU A 106 12.64 -19.14 -26.80
C LEU A 106 13.20 -19.93 -25.62
N ASN A 107 14.31 -19.50 -25.01
CA ASN A 107 14.87 -20.16 -23.84
C ASN A 107 14.02 -19.91 -22.59
N LEU A 108 13.47 -18.71 -22.43
CA LEU A 108 12.47 -18.42 -21.40
C LEU A 108 11.24 -19.33 -21.54
N VAL A 109 10.67 -19.44 -22.74
CA VAL A 109 9.53 -20.34 -23.03
C VAL A 109 9.86 -21.79 -22.69
N LYS A 110 11.05 -22.27 -23.07
CA LYS A 110 11.51 -23.61 -22.73
C LYS A 110 11.54 -23.83 -21.22
N SER A 111 12.03 -22.85 -20.45
CA SER A 111 12.12 -22.95 -18.99
C SER A 111 10.75 -23.10 -18.34
N LEU A 112 9.77 -22.33 -18.82
CA LEU A 112 8.37 -22.35 -18.38
C LEU A 112 7.61 -23.61 -18.80
N GLY A 113 8.05 -24.29 -19.87
CA GLY A 113 7.44 -25.53 -20.36
C GLY A 113 7.47 -26.70 -19.36
N ASN A 114 8.27 -26.62 -18.29
CA ASN A 114 8.25 -27.58 -17.18
C ASN A 114 7.02 -27.44 -16.29
N GLU A 115 6.49 -26.23 -16.17
CA GLU A 115 5.33 -25.89 -15.33
C GLU A 115 4.04 -25.83 -16.16
N TYR A 116 4.12 -25.29 -17.38
CA TYR A 116 2.98 -25.10 -18.27
C TYR A 116 3.06 -26.05 -19.47
N SER A 117 2.28 -27.14 -19.41
CA SER A 117 2.30 -28.21 -20.42
C SER A 117 2.04 -27.74 -21.85
N GLN A 118 1.27 -26.65 -22.04
CA GLN A 118 1.02 -26.03 -23.34
C GLN A 118 2.33 -25.59 -24.02
N LEU A 119 3.20 -24.89 -23.29
CA LEU A 119 4.49 -24.44 -23.79
C LEU A 119 5.49 -25.60 -23.95
N GLY A 120 5.42 -26.59 -23.06
CA GLY A 120 6.26 -27.80 -23.13
C GLY A 120 6.02 -28.66 -24.38
N ASN A 121 4.86 -28.50 -25.04
CA ASN A 121 4.50 -29.26 -26.24
C ASN A 121 4.96 -28.60 -27.56
N ILE A 122 5.56 -27.41 -27.52
CA ILE A 122 6.00 -26.69 -28.71
C ILE A 122 7.18 -27.44 -29.35
N LYS A 123 6.93 -28.04 -30.51
CA LYS A 123 7.94 -28.81 -31.24
C LYS A 123 8.97 -27.88 -31.88
N GLY A 124 10.24 -28.25 -31.77
CA GLY A 124 11.32 -27.58 -32.47
C GLY A 124 12.09 -26.54 -31.67
N ILE A 125 11.62 -26.13 -30.48
CA ILE A 125 12.32 -25.16 -29.61
C ILE A 125 13.77 -25.59 -29.34
N ASP A 126 14.00 -26.84 -28.92
CA ASP A 126 15.36 -27.33 -28.63
C ASP A 126 16.29 -27.29 -29.85
N THR A 127 15.76 -27.58 -31.04
CA THR A 127 16.53 -27.54 -32.28
C THR A 127 16.85 -26.10 -32.65
N ALA A 128 15.86 -25.21 -32.55
CA ALA A 128 16.02 -23.80 -32.86
C ALA A 128 17.03 -23.12 -31.93
N LEU A 129 16.95 -23.37 -30.61
CA LEU A 129 17.89 -22.86 -29.61
C LEU A 129 19.33 -23.30 -29.91
N ARG A 130 19.56 -24.59 -30.18
CA ARG A 130 20.92 -25.09 -30.50
C ARG A 130 21.48 -24.49 -31.79
N ALA A 131 20.63 -24.30 -32.81
CA ALA A 131 21.05 -23.73 -34.08
C ALA A 131 21.39 -22.24 -33.94
N GLY A 132 20.58 -21.47 -33.19
CA GLY A 132 20.84 -20.07 -32.90
C GLY A 132 22.04 -19.83 -32.01
N GLU A 133 22.20 -20.64 -30.96
CA GLU A 133 23.37 -20.60 -30.08
C GLU A 133 24.64 -20.82 -30.89
N ARG A 134 24.64 -21.84 -31.77
CA ARG A 134 25.74 -22.10 -32.69
C ARG A 134 26.00 -20.91 -33.61
N PHE A 135 24.96 -20.30 -34.20
CA PHE A 135 25.12 -19.12 -35.03
C PHE A 135 25.83 -17.99 -34.28
N LEU A 136 25.43 -17.69 -33.04
CA LEU A 136 26.10 -16.66 -32.23
C LEU A 136 27.57 -17.02 -31.96
N LEU A 137 27.87 -18.26 -31.57
CA LEU A 137 29.24 -18.68 -31.29
C LEU A 137 30.13 -18.62 -32.54
N ASP A 138 29.61 -19.04 -33.70
CA ASP A 138 30.31 -19.02 -34.99
C ASP A 138 30.48 -17.57 -35.53
N SER A 139 29.61 -16.64 -35.10
CA SER A 139 29.67 -15.22 -35.48
C SER A 139 30.69 -14.39 -34.69
N PHE A 140 31.29 -14.95 -33.64
CA PHE A 140 32.27 -14.27 -32.80
C PHE A 140 33.55 -13.97 -33.59
N ASN A 141 33.95 -12.70 -33.68
CA ASN A 141 35.05 -12.26 -34.55
C ASN A 141 36.42 -12.15 -33.84
N GLY A 142 36.51 -12.59 -32.58
CA GLY A 142 37.74 -12.63 -31.80
C GLY A 142 37.78 -11.68 -30.60
N GLU A 143 37.01 -10.58 -30.64
CA GLU A 143 36.87 -9.62 -29.54
C GLU A 143 35.42 -9.47 -29.07
N GLY A 144 34.46 -9.56 -29.99
CA GLY A 144 33.03 -9.51 -29.69
C GLY A 144 32.22 -9.87 -30.95
N TRP A 145 31.12 -9.16 -31.18
CA TRP A 145 30.24 -9.38 -32.32
C TRP A 145 29.99 -8.08 -33.08
N GLY A 146 29.90 -8.19 -34.40
CA GLY A 146 29.30 -7.17 -35.26
C GLY A 146 27.86 -7.54 -35.62
N TYR A 147 27.18 -6.72 -36.41
CA TYR A 147 25.79 -6.98 -36.81
C TYR A 147 25.63 -8.28 -37.61
N ILE A 148 26.59 -8.61 -38.49
CA ILE A 148 26.53 -9.77 -39.40
C ILE A 148 27.84 -10.56 -39.23
N PRO A 149 27.85 -11.89 -39.41
CA PRO A 149 29.07 -12.69 -39.31
C PRO A 149 30.23 -12.11 -40.13
N GLY A 150 31.40 -11.99 -39.51
CA GLY A 150 32.63 -11.50 -40.15
C GLY A 150 32.77 -9.97 -40.22
N THR A 151 31.82 -9.19 -39.71
CA THR A 151 32.00 -7.74 -39.56
C THR A 151 32.77 -7.39 -38.28
N LYS A 152 33.22 -6.14 -38.18
CA LYS A 152 33.98 -5.65 -37.02
C LYS A 152 33.11 -5.66 -35.76
N THR A 153 33.77 -5.76 -34.60
CA THR A 153 33.10 -5.72 -33.30
C THR A 153 32.41 -4.38 -33.12
N GLU A 154 31.13 -4.44 -32.73
CA GLU A 154 30.31 -3.30 -32.40
C GLU A 154 29.64 -3.52 -31.05
N LEU A 155 29.39 -2.42 -30.33
CA LEU A 155 28.93 -2.50 -28.94
C LEU A 155 27.54 -3.14 -28.82
N TYR A 156 26.55 -2.66 -29.58
CA TYR A 156 25.17 -3.14 -29.47
C TYR A 156 25.00 -4.64 -29.77
N PRO A 157 25.52 -5.20 -30.89
CA PRO A 157 25.47 -6.65 -31.13
C PRO A 157 26.24 -7.46 -30.08
N THR A 158 27.36 -6.92 -29.58
CA THR A 158 28.15 -7.58 -28.53
C THR A 158 27.36 -7.68 -27.22
N LEU A 159 26.68 -6.63 -26.80
CA LEU A 159 25.87 -6.63 -25.57
C LEU A 159 24.72 -7.64 -25.65
N LEU A 160 24.01 -7.69 -26.78
CA LEU A 160 22.91 -8.64 -26.97
C LEU A 160 23.40 -10.09 -27.04
N ALA A 161 24.54 -10.34 -27.71
CA ALA A 161 25.13 -11.67 -27.75
C ALA A 161 25.56 -12.15 -26.36
N ILE A 162 26.15 -11.27 -25.53
CA ILE A 162 26.47 -11.58 -24.13
C ILE A 162 25.17 -11.91 -23.36
N TRP A 163 24.13 -11.08 -23.49
CA TRP A 163 22.86 -11.32 -22.82
C TRP A 163 22.29 -12.69 -23.17
N ALA A 164 22.12 -12.97 -24.46
CA ALA A 164 21.57 -14.23 -24.96
C ALA A 164 22.39 -15.45 -24.54
N LEU A 165 23.73 -15.37 -24.60
CA LEU A 165 24.58 -16.46 -24.13
C LEU A 165 24.44 -16.65 -22.60
N GLY A 166 24.29 -15.57 -21.83
CA GLY A 166 23.98 -15.65 -20.40
C GLY A 166 22.70 -16.44 -20.11
N GLU A 167 21.61 -16.11 -20.80
CA GLU A 167 20.34 -16.85 -20.67
C GLU A 167 20.49 -18.33 -21.10
N MET A 168 21.36 -18.62 -22.07
CA MET A 168 21.71 -19.98 -22.49
C MET A 168 22.63 -20.73 -21.50
N GLY A 169 23.00 -20.11 -20.37
CA GLY A 169 23.78 -20.72 -19.29
C GLY A 169 25.29 -20.47 -19.36
N TYR A 170 25.75 -19.55 -20.21
CA TYR A 170 27.15 -19.16 -20.25
C TYR A 170 27.46 -18.10 -19.18
N THR A 171 28.55 -18.28 -18.46
CA THR A 171 28.98 -17.34 -17.41
C THR A 171 30.34 -16.73 -17.70
N TYR A 172 30.64 -15.59 -17.08
CA TYR A 172 31.99 -15.04 -17.12
C TYR A 172 32.97 -16.00 -16.45
N GLY A 173 34.05 -16.34 -17.16
CA GLY A 173 35.05 -17.33 -16.78
C GLY A 173 34.78 -18.76 -17.26
N SER A 174 33.59 -19.07 -17.80
CA SER A 174 33.29 -20.38 -18.39
C SER A 174 33.40 -20.42 -19.92
N SER A 175 33.48 -19.26 -20.58
CA SER A 175 33.57 -19.14 -22.04
C SER A 175 34.53 -18.06 -22.49
N ILE A 176 35.44 -18.42 -23.41
CA ILE A 176 36.44 -17.49 -23.93
C ILE A 176 35.79 -16.37 -24.77
N GLN A 177 34.66 -16.64 -25.41
CA GLN A 177 33.90 -15.64 -26.17
C GLN A 177 33.31 -14.59 -25.23
N VAL A 178 32.63 -15.02 -24.16
CA VAL A 178 32.04 -14.14 -23.15
C VAL A 178 33.14 -13.33 -22.45
N ASP A 179 34.24 -13.96 -22.05
CA ASP A 179 35.36 -13.28 -21.38
C ASP A 179 35.97 -12.16 -22.21
N ARG A 180 36.16 -12.40 -23.51
CA ARG A 180 36.73 -11.40 -24.42
C ARG A 180 35.74 -10.29 -24.73
N ALA A 181 34.47 -10.62 -24.91
CA ALA A 181 33.42 -9.65 -25.15
C ALA A 181 33.21 -8.72 -23.95
N VAL A 182 33.21 -9.26 -22.73
CA VAL A 182 33.16 -8.46 -21.49
C VAL A 182 34.38 -7.53 -21.39
N LYS A 183 35.59 -8.00 -21.73
CA LYS A 183 36.80 -7.15 -21.77
C LYS A 183 36.68 -6.04 -22.80
N TYR A 184 36.15 -6.34 -23.99
CA TYR A 184 35.89 -5.33 -25.02
C TYR A 184 34.89 -4.28 -24.52
N VAL A 185 33.76 -4.70 -23.95
CA VAL A 185 32.73 -3.78 -23.40
C VAL A 185 33.30 -2.90 -22.29
N ASN A 186 34.14 -3.44 -21.40
CA ASN A 186 34.79 -2.68 -20.33
C ASN A 186 35.88 -1.72 -20.81
N SER A 187 36.33 -1.84 -22.07
CA SER A 187 37.31 -0.90 -22.65
C SER A 187 36.68 0.38 -23.21
N ILE A 188 35.35 0.48 -23.21
CA ILE A 188 34.60 1.62 -23.74
C ILE A 188 34.24 2.56 -22.59
N ASP A 189 34.79 3.77 -22.63
CA ASP A 189 34.64 4.77 -21.55
C ASP A 189 33.30 5.52 -21.59
N GLU A 190 32.79 5.81 -22.79
CA GLU A 190 31.56 6.59 -22.99
C GLU A 190 30.43 5.72 -23.57
N LEU A 191 29.41 5.48 -22.74
CA LEU A 191 28.20 4.75 -23.10
C LEU A 191 27.01 5.70 -23.15
N THR A 192 26.13 5.54 -24.14
CA THR A 192 24.79 6.14 -24.13
C THR A 192 23.93 5.51 -23.02
N PRO A 193 22.80 6.15 -22.61
CA PRO A 193 21.90 5.58 -21.62
C PRO A 193 21.40 4.17 -21.98
N ARG A 194 21.06 3.93 -23.25
CA ARG A 194 20.66 2.62 -23.77
C ARG A 194 21.77 1.58 -23.67
N GLU A 195 22.99 1.94 -24.06
CA GLU A 195 24.15 1.03 -23.98
C GLU A 195 24.53 0.70 -22.54
N LEU A 196 24.40 1.66 -21.62
CA LEU A 196 24.60 1.43 -20.20
C LEU A 196 23.59 0.42 -19.65
N ALA A 197 22.31 0.57 -19.97
CA ALA A 197 21.28 -0.38 -19.56
C ALA A 197 21.55 -1.79 -20.10
N LEU A 198 21.86 -1.91 -21.39
CA LEU A 198 22.18 -3.19 -22.02
C LEU A 198 23.46 -3.82 -21.46
N LYS A 199 24.48 -3.02 -21.12
CA LYS A 199 25.67 -3.50 -20.41
C LYS A 199 25.31 -4.13 -19.07
N LEU A 200 24.47 -3.47 -18.27
CA LEU A 200 24.03 -3.98 -16.98
C LEU A 200 23.22 -5.28 -17.14
N ILE A 201 22.26 -5.32 -18.06
CA ILE A 201 21.44 -6.53 -18.32
C ILE A 201 22.35 -7.70 -18.76
N ALA A 202 23.23 -7.46 -19.73
CA ALA A 202 24.14 -8.48 -20.24
C ALA A 202 25.13 -8.98 -19.19
N PHE A 203 25.64 -8.09 -18.32
CA PHE A 203 26.55 -8.49 -17.25
C PHE A 203 25.82 -9.29 -16.16
N LYS A 204 24.57 -8.94 -15.87
CA LYS A 204 23.73 -9.70 -14.94
C LYS A 204 23.54 -11.14 -15.42
N SER A 205 23.20 -11.34 -16.70
CA SER A 205 22.89 -12.68 -17.23
C SER A 205 24.10 -13.63 -17.24
N VAL A 206 25.32 -13.11 -17.40
CA VAL A 206 26.56 -13.91 -17.34
C VAL A 206 27.21 -13.94 -15.95
N GLU A 207 26.50 -13.50 -14.91
CA GLU A 207 26.98 -13.43 -13.52
C GLU A 207 28.24 -12.56 -13.33
N HIS A 208 28.49 -11.61 -14.22
CA HIS A 208 29.59 -10.66 -14.07
C HIS A 208 29.18 -9.52 -13.13
N PRO A 209 29.98 -9.20 -12.09
CA PRO A 209 29.67 -8.09 -11.19
C PRO A 209 29.74 -6.75 -11.95
N ALA A 210 28.65 -5.98 -11.98
CA ALA A 210 28.66 -4.64 -12.56
C ALA A 210 29.54 -3.68 -11.75
N ASP A 211 30.13 -2.68 -12.43
CA ASP A 211 30.83 -1.60 -11.74
C ASP A 211 29.81 -0.76 -10.95
N ARG A 212 30.17 -0.41 -9.70
CA ARG A 212 29.35 0.49 -8.88
C ARG A 212 29.16 1.85 -9.55
N SER A 213 30.14 2.31 -10.34
CA SER A 213 30.00 3.57 -11.09
C SER A 213 28.90 3.51 -12.15
N ASP A 214 28.68 2.34 -12.76
CA ASP A 214 27.66 2.15 -13.80
C ASP A 214 26.25 2.14 -13.21
N ILE A 215 26.06 1.50 -12.05
CA ILE A 215 24.79 1.51 -11.31
C ILE A 215 24.46 2.93 -10.82
N GLU A 216 25.45 3.65 -10.28
CA GLU A 216 25.25 5.04 -9.84
C GLU A 216 24.93 5.98 -11.01
N ARG A 217 25.58 5.75 -12.16
CA ARG A 217 25.28 6.48 -13.40
C ARG A 217 23.86 6.19 -13.90
N CYS A 218 23.40 4.95 -13.82
CA CYS A 218 22.03 4.55 -14.15
C CYS A 218 21.02 5.31 -13.28
N ARG A 219 21.19 5.31 -11.95
CA ARG A 219 20.34 6.08 -11.01
C ARG A 219 20.30 7.55 -11.36
N LYS A 220 21.47 8.16 -11.62
CA LYS A 220 21.56 9.58 -11.97
C LYS A 220 20.76 9.90 -13.23
N LEU A 221 20.96 9.13 -14.31
CA LEU A 221 20.26 9.32 -15.59
C LEU A 221 18.74 9.21 -15.42
N LEU A 222 18.25 8.26 -14.63
CA LEU A 222 16.80 8.10 -14.36
C LEU A 222 16.17 9.32 -13.67
N THR A 223 16.96 10.16 -13.00
CA THR A 223 16.46 11.43 -12.41
C THR A 223 16.44 12.62 -13.38
N GLU A 224 17.04 12.49 -14.57
CA GLU A 224 17.14 13.58 -15.53
C GLU A 224 15.80 13.75 -16.28
N PRO A 225 15.19 14.96 -16.27
CA PRO A 225 13.93 15.21 -16.98
C PRO A 225 14.02 15.07 -18.50
N SER A 226 15.23 15.24 -19.06
CA SER A 226 15.50 15.16 -20.50
C SER A 226 15.73 13.74 -21.02
N LEU A 227 15.73 12.72 -20.15
CA LEU A 227 15.93 11.34 -20.55
C LEU A 227 14.71 10.84 -21.34
N GLY A 228 14.95 10.34 -22.54
CA GLY A 228 13.93 9.79 -23.43
C GLY A 228 13.24 8.57 -22.82
N LEU A 229 12.01 8.33 -23.29
CA LEU A 229 11.10 7.33 -22.71
C LEU A 229 11.59 5.90 -22.93
N GLN A 230 12.17 5.64 -24.10
CA GLN A 230 12.79 4.35 -24.40
C GLN A 230 13.98 4.12 -23.46
N GLU A 231 14.94 5.04 -23.40
CA GLU A 231 16.11 4.92 -22.51
C GLU A 231 15.72 4.76 -21.04
N ARG A 232 14.62 5.42 -20.63
CA ARG A 232 14.07 5.28 -19.29
C ARG A 232 13.58 3.86 -19.01
N ALA A 233 12.80 3.25 -19.91
CA ALA A 233 12.34 1.87 -19.73
C ALA A 233 13.51 0.88 -19.65
N TYR A 234 14.50 1.02 -20.54
CA TYR A 234 15.73 0.23 -20.54
C TYR A 234 16.48 0.34 -19.19
N LEU A 235 16.71 1.56 -18.72
CA LEU A 235 17.45 1.82 -17.49
C LEU A 235 16.66 1.35 -16.25
N THR A 236 15.34 1.48 -16.24
CA THR A 236 14.51 0.99 -15.13
C THR A 236 14.59 -0.54 -15.01
N TYR A 237 14.43 -1.28 -16.11
CA TYR A 237 14.60 -2.74 -16.10
C TYR A 237 16.02 -3.15 -15.69
N ALA A 238 17.04 -2.49 -16.25
CA ALA A 238 18.42 -2.75 -15.85
C ALA A 238 18.63 -2.51 -14.35
N LEU A 239 18.02 -1.46 -13.77
CA LEU A 239 18.13 -1.17 -12.35
C LEU A 239 17.38 -2.20 -11.48
N THR A 240 16.20 -2.69 -11.89
CA THR A 240 15.44 -3.70 -11.13
C THR A 240 16.20 -5.02 -11.01
N LEU A 241 17.01 -5.40 -12.01
CA LEU A 241 17.85 -6.61 -11.96
C LEU A 241 18.95 -6.58 -10.88
N TYR A 242 19.39 -5.39 -10.46
CA TYR A 242 20.45 -5.21 -9.46
C TYR A 242 19.89 -4.75 -8.11
N GLU A 243 18.90 -3.87 -8.11
CA GLU A 243 18.34 -3.23 -6.94
C GLU A 243 16.81 -3.18 -7.02
N PRO A 244 16.12 -4.34 -7.05
CA PRO A 244 14.66 -4.40 -7.30
C PRO A 244 13.85 -3.61 -6.27
N PHE A 245 14.39 -3.44 -5.07
CA PHE A 245 13.72 -2.84 -3.93
C PHE A 245 14.44 -1.57 -3.46
N SER A 246 14.75 -0.66 -4.40
CA SER A 246 15.37 0.63 -4.10
C SER A 246 14.39 1.80 -4.30
N PHE A 247 14.63 2.92 -3.60
CA PHE A 247 13.82 4.13 -3.73
C PHE A 247 13.91 4.68 -5.15
N GLU A 248 15.10 4.57 -5.74
CA GLU A 248 15.41 4.97 -7.09
C GLU A 248 14.69 4.07 -8.12
N THR A 249 14.65 2.76 -7.88
CA THR A 249 13.91 1.78 -8.70
C THR A 249 12.42 2.07 -8.65
N ALA A 250 11.90 2.31 -7.47
CA ALA A 250 10.49 2.48 -7.27
C ALA A 250 9.99 3.85 -7.77
N LYS A 251 10.81 4.91 -7.64
CA LYS A 251 10.58 6.19 -8.33
C LYS A 251 10.62 6.02 -9.85
N ALA A 252 11.52 5.19 -10.37
CA ALA A 252 11.63 4.93 -11.81
C ALA A 252 10.42 4.15 -12.35
N LEU A 253 9.92 3.16 -11.60
CA LEU A 253 8.69 2.43 -11.91
C LEU A 253 7.45 3.33 -11.83
N LEU A 254 7.30 4.13 -10.77
CA LEU A 254 6.24 5.12 -10.65
C LEU A 254 6.30 6.14 -11.81
N TYR A 255 7.49 6.55 -12.23
CA TYR A 255 7.60 7.43 -13.39
C TYR A 255 7.15 6.72 -14.68
N LEU A 256 7.53 5.45 -14.89
CA LEU A 256 7.03 4.65 -16.02
C LEU A 256 5.51 4.48 -16.00
N GLU A 257 4.93 4.32 -14.81
CA GLU A 257 3.48 4.30 -14.58
C GLU A 257 2.83 5.63 -14.97
N THR A 258 3.37 6.76 -14.49
CA THR A 258 2.82 8.11 -14.77
C THR A 258 2.87 8.51 -16.24
N ILE A 259 3.84 7.99 -17.01
CA ILE A 259 3.99 8.28 -18.45
C ILE A 259 3.33 7.22 -19.33
N GLY A 260 2.95 6.07 -18.76
CA GLY A 260 2.01 5.15 -19.36
C GLY A 260 0.64 5.82 -19.47
N THR A 261 -0.06 5.62 -20.59
CA THR A 261 -1.37 6.26 -20.78
C THR A 261 -2.38 5.78 -19.73
N HIS A 262 -2.83 6.71 -18.88
CA HIS A 262 -4.04 6.56 -18.04
C HIS A 262 -5.29 6.62 -18.93
N ASN A 263 -5.54 5.54 -19.68
CA ASN A 263 -6.81 5.24 -20.37
C ASN A 263 -6.71 3.87 -21.07
N ARG A 264 -6.75 2.79 -20.29
CA ARG A 264 -7.00 1.41 -20.77
C ARG A 264 -5.87 0.76 -21.58
N THR A 265 -4.61 0.93 -21.20
CA THR A 265 -3.51 -0.02 -21.46
C THR A 265 -2.17 0.56 -21.07
N PHE A 266 -1.34 -0.21 -20.36
CA PHE A 266 0.00 0.23 -20.06
C PHE A 266 0.85 0.24 -21.34
N TYR A 267 0.93 1.41 -21.98
CA TYR A 267 1.63 1.66 -23.22
C TYR A 267 2.48 2.94 -23.10
N ILE A 268 3.76 2.85 -23.47
CA ILE A 268 4.68 3.99 -23.43
C ILE A 268 4.72 4.68 -24.79
N GLN A 269 4.21 5.93 -24.88
CA GLN A 269 4.22 6.73 -26.11
C GLN A 269 5.32 7.79 -26.13
N SER A 270 6.12 7.83 -27.21
CA SER A 270 7.13 8.86 -27.45
C SER A 270 6.57 10.24 -27.84
N GLN A 271 5.37 10.33 -28.44
CA GLN A 271 4.58 11.56 -28.67
C GLN A 271 3.07 11.27 -28.90
N PRO A 272 2.15 12.22 -28.61
CA PRO A 272 0.73 12.06 -28.90
C PRO A 272 0.44 12.17 -30.41
N GLY A 273 0.01 11.07 -31.05
CA GLY A 273 -0.34 11.06 -32.47
C GLY A 273 -1.09 9.78 -32.91
N PRO A 274 -1.91 9.84 -33.97
CA PRO A 274 -2.85 8.77 -34.37
C PRO A 274 -2.21 7.60 -35.14
N LEU A 275 -0.88 7.46 -35.15
CA LEU A 275 -0.17 6.38 -35.84
C LEU A 275 0.86 5.75 -34.89
N LEU A 276 0.75 4.44 -34.71
CA LEU A 276 1.66 3.59 -33.93
C LEU A 276 3.02 3.52 -34.65
N TYR A 277 4.09 3.96 -33.99
CA TYR A 277 5.47 3.79 -34.45
C TYR A 277 6.15 2.64 -33.67
N THR A 278 7.03 1.89 -34.32
CA THR A 278 7.71 0.67 -33.82
C THR A 278 8.57 0.87 -32.55
N ASP A 279 8.95 2.10 -32.21
CA ASP A 279 9.78 2.40 -31.04
C ASP A 279 9.08 2.16 -29.68
N THR A 280 7.76 2.02 -29.67
CA THR A 280 6.94 2.00 -28.45
C THR A 280 6.73 0.60 -27.88
N ALA A 281 6.77 -0.44 -28.71
CA ALA A 281 6.67 -1.82 -28.26
C ALA A 281 7.90 -2.26 -27.47
N ILE A 282 9.08 -1.85 -27.93
CA ILE A 282 10.34 -2.10 -27.22
C ILE A 282 10.33 -1.46 -25.83
N SER A 283 9.98 -0.17 -25.73
CA SER A 283 9.88 0.50 -24.43
C SER A 283 8.83 -0.12 -23.52
N THR A 284 7.68 -0.51 -24.08
CA THR A 284 6.59 -1.15 -23.32
C THR A 284 7.03 -2.51 -22.78
N ALA A 285 7.67 -3.35 -23.60
CA ALA A 285 8.19 -4.65 -23.18
C ALA A 285 9.23 -4.52 -22.05
N TYR A 286 10.18 -3.58 -22.15
CA TYR A 286 11.14 -3.34 -21.05
C TYR A 286 10.49 -2.84 -19.77
N ALA A 287 9.47 -1.99 -19.88
CA ALA A 287 8.74 -1.54 -18.71
C ALA A 287 7.96 -2.69 -18.07
N VAL A 288 7.27 -3.53 -18.85
CA VAL A 288 6.58 -4.74 -18.36
C VAL A 288 7.54 -5.68 -17.66
N MET A 289 8.72 -5.97 -18.25
CA MET A 289 9.74 -6.76 -17.58
C MET A 289 10.18 -6.10 -16.27
N ALA A 290 10.34 -4.77 -16.23
CA ALA A 290 10.66 -4.06 -14.99
C ALA A 290 9.59 -4.22 -13.89
N PHE A 291 8.31 -4.11 -14.22
CA PHE A 291 7.19 -4.36 -13.30
C PHE A 291 7.12 -5.85 -12.88
N ALA A 292 7.39 -6.78 -13.81
CA ALA A 292 7.39 -8.22 -13.54
C ALA A 292 8.42 -8.61 -12.48
N GLN A 293 9.60 -7.97 -12.47
CA GLN A 293 10.66 -8.27 -11.49
C GLN A 293 10.29 -7.93 -10.03
N VAL A 294 9.28 -7.10 -9.81
CA VAL A 294 8.86 -6.65 -8.47
C VAL A 294 7.48 -7.16 -8.06
N SER A 295 6.75 -7.86 -8.94
CA SER A 295 5.39 -8.36 -8.70
C SER A 295 5.32 -9.71 -7.96
N ASP A 296 6.40 -10.50 -7.91
CA ASP A 296 6.42 -11.88 -7.36
C ASP A 296 6.14 -12.02 -5.85
N ARG A 297 5.92 -10.91 -5.13
CA ARG A 297 5.76 -10.90 -3.66
C ARG A 297 4.41 -10.38 -3.16
N VAL A 298 3.46 -10.10 -4.07
CA VAL A 298 2.09 -9.64 -3.74
C VAL A 298 1.19 -10.74 -3.19
N SER A 299 1.43 -11.99 -3.59
CA SER A 299 0.58 -13.13 -3.22
C SER A 299 0.57 -13.49 -1.73
N GLU A 300 1.39 -12.83 -0.89
CA GLU A 300 1.47 -13.10 0.56
C GLU A 300 1.20 -11.91 1.49
N VAL A 301 0.94 -10.69 0.99
CA VAL A 301 0.71 -9.53 1.88
C VAL A 301 -0.78 -9.19 1.91
N SER A 302 -1.36 -9.15 3.12
CA SER A 302 -2.71 -8.67 3.40
C SER A 302 -2.64 -7.17 3.74
N ASN A 303 -3.72 -6.41 3.50
CA ASN A 303 -3.82 -5.03 3.95
C ASN A 303 -3.76 -5.01 5.50
N PRO A 304 -2.68 -4.46 6.12
CA PRO A 304 -2.49 -4.56 7.56
C PRO A 304 -3.54 -3.77 8.34
N ARG A 305 -4.14 -2.73 7.74
CA ARG A 305 -5.26 -1.98 8.34
C ARG A 305 -6.51 -2.85 8.41
N ALA A 306 -6.83 -3.56 7.34
CA ALA A 306 -7.95 -4.49 7.30
C ALA A 306 -7.75 -5.67 8.27
N GLU A 307 -6.54 -6.26 8.28
CA GLU A 307 -6.21 -7.36 9.19
C GLU A 307 -6.30 -6.95 10.68
N LEU A 308 -5.83 -5.76 11.04
CA LEU A 308 -5.97 -5.23 12.39
C LEU A 308 -7.42 -4.92 12.76
N CYS A 309 -8.22 -4.37 11.84
CA CYS A 309 -9.65 -4.16 12.04
C CYS A 309 -10.35 -5.50 12.32
N ASP A 310 -10.14 -6.50 11.46
CA ASP A 310 -10.78 -7.82 11.57
C ASP A 310 -10.33 -8.53 12.86
N SER A 311 -9.03 -8.52 13.18
CA SER A 311 -8.49 -9.11 14.41
C SER A 311 -9.08 -8.47 15.70
N LEU A 312 -9.33 -7.16 15.69
CA LEU A 312 -9.97 -6.49 16.83
C LEU A 312 -11.45 -6.85 16.93
N VAL A 313 -12.18 -6.93 15.83
CA VAL A 313 -13.59 -7.34 15.83
C VAL A 313 -13.73 -8.79 16.33
N GLU A 314 -12.89 -9.69 15.85
CA GLU A 314 -12.91 -11.12 16.22
C GLU A 314 -12.52 -11.37 17.69
N SER A 315 -11.72 -10.49 18.27
CA SER A 315 -11.27 -10.60 19.67
C SER A 315 -12.20 -9.95 20.68
N GLN A 316 -13.32 -9.36 20.26
CA GLN A 316 -14.32 -8.80 21.17
C GLN A 316 -14.99 -9.90 21.99
N ASN A 317 -15.06 -9.70 23.30
CA ASN A 317 -15.70 -10.66 24.20
C ASN A 317 -17.24 -10.61 24.06
N PRO A 318 -17.95 -11.67 24.49
CA PRO A 318 -19.42 -11.70 24.46
C PRO A 318 -20.09 -10.59 25.28
N ASP A 319 -19.40 -10.04 26.27
CA ASP A 319 -19.88 -8.92 27.09
C ASP A 319 -19.76 -7.56 26.38
N GLY A 320 -19.11 -7.50 25.22
CA GLY A 320 -18.89 -6.29 24.42
C GLY A 320 -17.56 -5.57 24.68
N GLY A 321 -16.78 -5.99 25.69
CA GLY A 321 -15.47 -5.42 25.98
C GLY A 321 -14.30 -6.17 25.33
N TRP A 322 -13.08 -5.69 25.59
CA TRP A 322 -11.84 -6.37 25.22
C TRP A 322 -10.96 -6.58 26.44
N GLY A 323 -10.36 -7.76 26.54
CA GLY A 323 -9.26 -8.03 27.45
C GLY A 323 -7.92 -7.53 26.91
N LEU A 324 -6.86 -7.64 27.72
CA LEU A 324 -5.50 -7.27 27.27
C LEU A 324 -5.05 -8.16 26.10
N TYR A 325 -5.24 -9.47 26.21
CA TYR A 325 -5.09 -10.43 25.11
C TYR A 325 -6.46 -10.98 24.67
N PRO A 326 -6.58 -11.52 23.44
CA PRO A 326 -7.79 -12.21 23.01
C PRO A 326 -8.20 -13.33 23.99
N GLY A 327 -9.45 -13.28 24.46
CA GLY A 327 -10.00 -14.25 25.42
C GLY A 327 -9.79 -13.92 26.90
N ASP A 328 -8.99 -12.90 27.23
CA ASP A 328 -8.90 -12.39 28.61
C ASP A 328 -10.21 -11.69 29.02
N ALA A 329 -10.44 -11.57 30.33
CA ALA A 329 -11.54 -10.76 30.86
C ALA A 329 -11.45 -9.30 30.38
N SER A 330 -12.60 -8.71 30.03
CA SER A 330 -12.69 -7.35 29.54
C SER A 330 -12.12 -6.33 30.54
N SER A 331 -11.35 -5.37 30.03
CA SER A 331 -10.73 -4.30 30.83
C SER A 331 -11.02 -2.94 30.21
N ALA A 332 -11.26 -1.92 31.03
CA ALA A 332 -11.64 -0.61 30.53
C ALA A 332 -10.60 0.01 29.58
N LYS A 333 -9.30 -0.17 29.87
CA LYS A 333 -8.21 0.33 29.03
C LYS A 333 -8.20 -0.30 27.63
N ALA A 334 -8.23 -1.63 27.55
CA ALA A 334 -8.20 -2.31 26.26
C ALA A 334 -9.48 -2.02 25.47
N THR A 335 -10.65 -2.00 26.13
CA THR A 335 -11.92 -1.60 25.51
C THR A 335 -11.86 -0.17 24.97
N TYR A 336 -11.29 0.78 25.72
CA TYR A 336 -11.17 2.18 25.29
C TYR A 336 -10.30 2.34 24.04
N TYR A 337 -9.13 1.70 23.99
CA TYR A 337 -8.31 1.79 22.80
C TYR A 337 -8.96 1.06 21.61
N ALA A 338 -9.53 -0.14 21.83
CA ALA A 338 -10.21 -0.91 20.79
C ALA A 338 -11.37 -0.13 20.16
N ILE A 339 -12.27 0.45 20.96
CA ILE A 339 -13.42 1.23 20.44
C ILE A 339 -12.93 2.47 19.67
N ARG A 340 -11.90 3.15 20.16
CA ARG A 340 -11.35 4.35 19.50
C ARG A 340 -10.73 4.00 18.15
N ALA A 341 -9.99 2.91 18.07
CA ALA A 341 -9.42 2.44 16.82
C ALA A 341 -10.50 1.92 15.85
N LEU A 342 -11.45 1.12 16.34
CA LEU A 342 -12.55 0.58 15.55
C LEU A 342 -13.51 1.65 15.04
N SER A 343 -13.61 2.81 15.70
CA SER A 343 -14.33 3.96 15.15
C SER A 343 -13.76 4.47 13.81
N LYS A 344 -12.54 4.06 13.46
CA LYS A 344 -11.87 4.32 12.16
C LYS A 344 -11.99 3.16 11.16
N CYS A 345 -12.63 2.06 11.56
CA CYS A 345 -12.92 0.91 10.71
C CYS A 345 -14.40 0.96 10.31
N THR A 346 -14.67 0.85 9.02
CA THR A 346 -16.04 0.93 8.49
C THR A 346 -16.92 -0.25 8.94
N ARG A 347 -16.32 -1.40 9.26
CA ARG A 347 -17.00 -2.65 9.66
C ARG A 347 -17.47 -2.71 11.12
N ALA A 348 -17.15 -1.73 11.96
CA ALA A 348 -17.14 -1.96 13.41
C ALA A 348 -18.24 -1.25 14.22
N SER A 349 -19.29 -0.72 13.57
CA SER A 349 -20.38 0.01 14.26
C SER A 349 -21.03 -0.82 15.39
N ASP A 350 -21.23 -2.11 15.16
CA ASP A 350 -21.86 -3.01 16.12
C ASP A 350 -20.95 -3.31 17.31
N SER A 351 -19.65 -3.49 17.02
CA SER A 351 -18.63 -3.70 18.06
C SER A 351 -18.51 -2.46 18.94
N VAL A 352 -18.53 -1.27 18.34
CA VAL A 352 -18.55 0.02 19.06
C VAL A 352 -19.79 0.13 19.95
N ALA A 353 -20.98 -0.19 19.42
CA ALA A 353 -22.22 -0.14 20.20
C ALA A 353 -22.20 -1.10 21.41
N LYS A 354 -21.74 -2.34 21.24
CA LYS A 354 -21.59 -3.31 22.34
C LYS A 354 -20.62 -2.83 23.40
N ALA A 355 -19.52 -2.18 23.00
CA ALA A 355 -18.52 -1.63 23.91
C ALA A 355 -19.07 -0.48 24.76
N VAL A 356 -19.92 0.36 24.18
CA VAL A 356 -20.63 1.42 24.92
C VAL A 356 -21.60 0.81 25.93
N GLU A 357 -22.36 -0.22 25.56
CA GLU A 357 -23.26 -0.91 26.49
C GLU A 357 -22.50 -1.61 27.63
N TRP A 358 -21.37 -2.24 27.32
CA TRP A 358 -20.45 -2.78 28.33
C TRP A 358 -20.01 -1.70 29.31
N ALA A 359 -19.53 -0.54 28.82
CA ALA A 359 -19.07 0.55 29.67
C ALA A 359 -20.19 1.14 30.55
N LYS A 360 -21.43 1.20 30.04
CA LYS A 360 -22.60 1.62 30.84
C LYS A 360 -22.87 0.67 31.99
N ALA A 361 -22.81 -0.64 31.74
CA ALA A 361 -22.99 -1.66 32.78
C ALA A 361 -21.83 -1.67 33.79
N HIS A 362 -20.61 -1.37 33.34
CA HIS A 362 -19.38 -1.39 34.15
C HIS A 362 -19.15 -0.11 34.97
N LEU A 363 -19.84 0.99 34.65
CA LEU A 363 -19.63 2.29 35.32
C LEU A 363 -19.86 2.23 36.83
N GLU A 364 -20.88 1.52 37.31
CA GLU A 364 -21.17 1.50 38.76
C GLU A 364 -20.12 0.72 39.56
N ASP A 365 -19.65 -0.42 39.03
CA ASP A 365 -18.61 -1.24 39.68
C ASP A 365 -17.25 -0.52 39.69
N SER A 366 -16.89 0.11 38.56
CA SER A 366 -15.67 0.92 38.48
C SER A 366 -15.74 2.14 39.42
N ARG A 367 -16.91 2.77 39.58
CA ARG A 367 -17.15 3.86 40.54
C ARG A 367 -16.99 3.38 41.99
N GLU A 368 -17.58 2.24 42.35
CA GLU A 368 -17.45 1.67 43.70
C GLU A 368 -15.98 1.36 44.01
N THR A 369 -15.25 0.84 43.02
CA THR A 369 -13.81 0.56 43.16
C THR A 369 -12.99 1.83 43.37
N ALA A 370 -13.29 2.91 42.63
CA ALA A 370 -12.66 4.22 42.83
C ALA A 370 -12.97 4.81 44.22
N GLU A 371 -14.21 4.68 44.69
CA GLU A 371 -14.62 5.11 46.02
C GLU A 371 -13.88 4.34 47.13
N ARG A 372 -13.79 3.01 47.02
CA ARG A 372 -13.03 2.17 47.97
C ARG A 372 -11.54 2.51 47.97
N ALA A 373 -10.97 2.83 46.80
CA ALA A 373 -9.59 3.27 46.68
C ALA A 373 -9.37 4.72 47.20
N GLY A 374 -10.43 5.52 47.27
CA GLY A 374 -10.37 6.93 47.65
C GLY A 374 -9.62 7.79 46.62
N THR A 375 -9.66 7.39 45.35
CA THR A 375 -9.01 8.11 44.24
C THR A 375 -9.56 7.67 42.88
N VAL A 376 -9.20 8.39 41.82
CA VAL A 376 -9.52 8.01 40.44
C VAL A 376 -8.64 6.81 40.03
N THR A 377 -9.28 5.66 39.83
CA THR A 377 -8.62 4.44 39.36
C THR A 377 -8.54 4.40 37.84
N GLU A 378 -7.58 3.63 37.30
CA GLU A 378 -7.44 3.44 35.84
C GLU A 378 -8.70 2.84 35.21
N ASP A 379 -9.36 1.91 35.90
CA ASP A 379 -10.59 1.26 35.42
C ASP A 379 -11.76 2.26 35.31
N TYR A 380 -11.98 3.07 36.34
CA TYR A 380 -12.99 4.14 36.31
C TYR A 380 -12.64 5.21 35.26
N TYR A 381 -11.36 5.57 35.16
CA TYR A 381 -10.87 6.53 34.18
C TYR A 381 -11.23 6.12 32.75
N TYR A 382 -10.78 4.94 32.30
CA TYR A 382 -11.04 4.51 30.93
C TYR A 382 -12.52 4.20 30.67
N THR A 383 -13.27 3.72 31.67
CA THR A 383 -14.72 3.49 31.54
C THR A 383 -15.45 4.79 31.26
N LEU A 384 -15.12 5.85 32.01
CA LEU A 384 -15.72 7.16 31.81
C LEU A 384 -15.27 7.82 30.51
N LYS A 385 -14.01 7.61 30.07
CA LYS A 385 -13.53 8.05 28.75
C LYS A 385 -14.35 7.46 27.61
N ILE A 386 -14.66 6.16 27.65
CA ILE A 386 -15.52 5.51 26.65
C ILE A 386 -16.88 6.20 26.58
N LEU A 387 -17.51 6.44 27.74
CA LEU A 387 -18.85 7.01 27.79
C LEU A 387 -18.89 8.49 27.42
N ALA A 388 -17.87 9.27 27.79
CA ALA A 388 -17.74 10.67 27.42
C ALA A 388 -17.52 10.86 25.91
N GLU A 389 -16.73 9.97 25.29
CA GLU A 389 -16.36 10.07 23.87
C GLU A 389 -17.40 9.43 22.93
N PHE A 390 -18.01 8.29 23.31
CA PHE A 390 -18.86 7.48 22.42
C PHE A 390 -20.30 7.28 22.93
N GLY A 391 -20.57 7.51 24.21
CA GLY A 391 -21.84 7.18 24.85
C GLY A 391 -22.83 8.34 24.88
N GLU A 392 -23.17 8.97 23.75
CA GLU A 392 -24.06 10.16 23.71
C GLU A 392 -25.19 10.13 24.76
N LYS A 393 -25.20 11.13 25.68
CA LYS A 393 -26.17 11.28 26.79
C LYS A 393 -26.20 10.17 27.85
N ALA A 394 -25.22 9.26 27.87
CA ALA A 394 -25.14 8.17 28.85
C ALA A 394 -24.62 8.65 30.22
N VAL A 395 -23.91 9.77 30.27
CA VAL A 395 -23.28 10.29 31.48
C VAL A 395 -24.00 11.54 31.98
N ASP A 396 -24.37 11.53 33.25
CA ASP A 396 -24.72 12.74 33.99
C ASP A 396 -23.42 13.48 34.35
N GLN A 397 -23.06 14.46 33.52
CA GLN A 397 -21.79 15.20 33.65
C GLN A 397 -21.64 15.85 35.02
N GLU A 398 -22.70 16.45 35.56
CA GLU A 398 -22.65 17.13 36.86
C GLU A 398 -22.39 16.13 37.99
N LYS A 399 -23.05 14.96 37.94
CA LYS A 399 -22.85 13.88 38.91
C LYS A 399 -21.41 13.35 38.88
N GLU A 400 -20.84 13.10 37.70
CA GLU A 400 -19.47 12.58 37.60
C GLU A 400 -18.41 13.62 37.99
N VAL A 401 -18.61 14.89 37.64
CA VAL A 401 -17.74 15.99 38.12
C VAL A 401 -17.72 16.02 39.64
N GLN A 402 -18.89 16.02 40.28
CA GLN A 402 -18.99 16.02 41.75
C GLN A 402 -18.33 14.78 42.36
N PHE A 403 -18.47 13.61 41.73
CA PHE A 403 -17.83 12.39 42.19
C PHE A 403 -16.30 12.51 42.15
N ILE A 404 -15.73 12.94 41.02
CA ILE A 404 -14.28 13.14 40.87
C ILE A 404 -13.76 14.16 41.89
N GLU A 405 -14.47 15.26 42.10
CA GLU A 405 -14.12 16.28 43.10
C GLU A 405 -14.12 15.72 44.53
N ASN A 406 -15.11 14.88 44.88
CA ASN A 406 -15.21 14.25 46.20
C ASN A 406 -14.09 13.25 46.48
N LEU A 407 -13.50 12.64 45.45
CA LEU A 407 -12.32 11.78 45.58
C LEU A 407 -11.02 12.58 45.80
N SER A 408 -11.04 13.90 45.63
CA SER A 408 -9.84 14.72 45.78
C SER A 408 -9.39 14.77 47.26
N TYR A 409 -8.07 14.70 47.49
CA TYR A 409 -7.51 14.91 48.82
C TYR A 409 -7.50 16.40 49.21
N ARG A 410 -7.23 17.24 48.21
CA ARG A 410 -7.33 18.71 48.26
C ARG A 410 -7.78 19.16 46.89
N THR A 411 -8.35 20.35 46.78
CA THR A 411 -8.80 20.92 45.52
C THR A 411 -7.72 20.82 44.44
N GLY A 412 -7.95 19.93 43.46
CA GLY A 412 -7.06 19.66 42.33
C GLY A 412 -6.00 18.56 42.54
N LEU A 413 -6.03 17.79 43.64
CA LEU A 413 -5.01 16.77 43.95
C LEU A 413 -5.65 15.43 44.33
N TRP A 414 -5.23 14.36 43.66
CA TRP A 414 -5.73 12.99 43.88
C TRP A 414 -4.63 12.06 44.35
N ARG A 415 -4.95 11.23 45.34
CA ARG A 415 -3.99 10.34 46.01
C ARG A 415 -3.68 9.12 45.15
N GLY A 416 -2.51 8.55 45.35
CA GLY A 416 -2.19 7.21 44.85
C GLY A 416 -1.39 6.45 45.89
N ALA A 417 -0.25 5.89 45.47
CA ALA A 417 0.71 5.26 46.36
C ALA A 417 1.04 6.11 47.59
N PHE A 418 1.18 5.44 48.74
CA PHE A 418 1.44 6.03 50.06
C PHE A 418 0.36 7.00 50.57
N ALA A 419 -0.84 6.97 49.98
CA ALA A 419 -1.96 7.85 50.32
C ALA A 419 -1.60 9.36 50.24
N ILE A 420 -0.66 9.71 49.37
CA ILE A 420 -0.29 11.08 49.04
C ILE A 420 -0.65 11.38 47.58
N PRO A 421 -0.83 12.66 47.20
CA PRO A 421 -1.01 13.05 45.82
C PRO A 421 0.06 12.46 44.89
N GLN A 422 -0.38 11.86 43.79
CA GLN A 422 0.49 11.25 42.78
C GLN A 422 0.21 11.85 41.39
N PRO A 423 1.23 11.95 40.52
CA PRO A 423 1.08 12.58 39.21
C PRO A 423 0.07 11.89 38.31
N SER A 424 0.05 10.54 38.28
CA SER A 424 -0.80 9.78 37.37
C SER A 424 -2.28 9.95 37.70
N GLU A 425 -2.68 9.76 38.96
CA GLU A 425 -4.05 9.89 39.43
C GLU A 425 -4.55 11.33 39.30
N THR A 426 -3.69 12.32 39.58
CA THR A 426 -4.03 13.73 39.40
C THR A 426 -4.21 14.08 37.92
N ALA A 427 -3.39 13.51 37.02
CA ALA A 427 -3.54 13.70 35.59
C ALA A 427 -4.80 13.03 35.01
N MET A 428 -5.13 11.81 35.44
CA MET A 428 -6.37 11.13 35.04
C MET A 428 -7.61 11.93 35.48
N ALA A 429 -7.62 12.44 36.71
CA ALA A 429 -8.71 13.29 37.19
C ALA A 429 -8.80 14.61 36.40
N LEU A 430 -7.66 15.26 36.13
CA LEU A 430 -7.60 16.47 35.31
C LEU A 430 -8.16 16.21 33.90
N ASP A 431 -7.75 15.11 33.26
CA ASP A 431 -8.20 14.76 31.92
C ASP A 431 -9.72 14.55 31.85
N LEU A 432 -10.29 13.82 32.82
CA LEU A 432 -11.73 13.61 32.89
C LEU A 432 -12.50 14.90 33.11
N LEU A 433 -12.04 15.76 34.03
CA LEU A 433 -12.71 17.05 34.29
C LEU A 433 -12.75 17.92 33.03
N LEU A 434 -11.66 17.93 32.25
CA LEU A 434 -11.60 18.64 30.96
C LEU A 434 -12.55 18.03 29.93
N ASP A 435 -12.60 16.69 29.82
CA ASP A 435 -13.50 15.99 28.90
C ASP A 435 -14.99 16.13 29.28
N LEU A 436 -15.29 16.31 30.58
CA LEU A 436 -16.61 16.64 31.09
C LEU A 436 -16.98 18.13 30.93
N GLY A 437 -16.10 18.95 30.35
CA GLY A 437 -16.38 20.32 29.94
C GLY A 437 -15.94 21.41 30.92
N LEU A 438 -15.19 21.09 31.97
CA LEU A 438 -14.60 22.12 32.82
C LEU A 438 -13.50 22.87 32.07
N ASN A 439 -13.41 24.17 32.30
CA ASN A 439 -12.41 25.03 31.67
C ASN A 439 -11.18 25.23 32.58
N GLY A 440 -10.10 25.77 32.01
CA GLY A 440 -8.83 26.00 32.71
C GLY A 440 -8.86 26.95 33.93
N SER A 441 -9.94 27.71 34.13
CA SER A 441 -10.07 28.64 35.26
C SER A 441 -10.69 28.01 36.51
N GLU A 442 -11.32 26.84 36.37
CA GLU A 442 -11.96 26.13 37.47
C GLU A 442 -10.92 25.71 38.53
N PRO A 443 -11.23 25.80 39.84
CA PRO A 443 -10.25 25.57 40.91
C PRO A 443 -9.56 24.21 40.83
N TYR A 444 -10.30 23.14 40.53
CA TYR A 444 -9.74 21.80 40.42
C TYR A 444 -8.80 21.66 39.23
N VAL A 445 -9.17 22.20 38.07
CA VAL A 445 -8.37 22.17 36.83
C VAL A 445 -7.11 23.01 36.98
N ARG A 446 -7.24 24.26 37.43
CA ARG A 446 -6.11 25.18 37.63
C ARG A 446 -5.11 24.63 38.63
N ASN A 447 -5.58 24.17 39.80
CA ASN A 447 -4.68 23.69 40.85
C ASN A 447 -3.98 22.38 40.44
N ALA A 448 -4.66 21.48 39.74
CA ALA A 448 -4.05 20.26 39.21
C ALA A 448 -2.94 20.59 38.21
N LYS A 449 -3.21 21.48 37.26
CA LYS A 449 -2.21 21.98 36.29
C LYS A 449 -1.00 22.57 37.00
N GLU A 450 -1.21 23.55 37.88
CA GLU A 450 -0.13 24.24 38.59
C GLU A 450 0.71 23.28 39.45
N TRP A 451 0.06 22.32 40.10
CA TRP A 451 0.76 21.32 40.87
C TRP A 451 1.60 20.39 39.99
N LEU A 452 1.03 19.80 38.92
CA LEU A 452 1.74 18.90 38.02
C LEU A 452 2.98 19.56 37.40
N LEU A 453 2.90 20.85 37.03
CA LEU A 453 4.03 21.62 36.48
C LEU A 453 5.08 22.03 37.54
N SER A 454 4.71 22.10 38.82
CA SER A 454 5.63 22.57 39.88
C SER A 454 6.41 21.45 40.58
N ILE A 455 5.93 20.20 40.54
CA ILE A 455 6.53 19.08 41.28
C ILE A 455 7.80 18.52 40.66
N THR A 456 8.08 18.79 39.39
CA THR A 456 9.29 18.34 38.69
C THR A 456 9.60 19.31 37.55
N PRO A 457 10.89 19.57 37.24
CA PRO A 457 11.25 20.39 36.09
C PRO A 457 11.17 19.63 34.74
N ASP A 458 10.98 18.31 34.74
CA ASP A 458 10.95 17.46 33.55
C ASP A 458 10.02 16.24 33.73
N GLY A 459 10.35 15.03 33.25
CA GLY A 459 9.48 13.86 33.33
C GLY A 459 8.96 13.52 34.74
N TRP A 460 7.87 12.76 34.77
CA TRP A 460 7.16 12.35 35.99
C TRP A 460 7.40 10.88 36.34
N GLY A 461 7.26 10.59 37.63
CA GLY A 461 7.40 9.25 38.22
C GLY A 461 6.66 9.16 39.54
N LEU A 462 7.14 8.30 40.44
CA LEU A 462 6.51 8.08 41.74
C LEU A 462 6.99 9.12 42.77
N ILE A 463 6.07 9.73 43.50
CA ILE A 463 6.41 10.58 44.65
C ILE A 463 6.49 9.69 45.89
N ILE A 464 7.62 9.72 46.60
CA ILE A 464 7.80 8.98 47.87
C ILE A 464 7.72 9.88 49.11
N SER A 465 7.81 11.20 48.93
CA SER A 465 7.66 12.17 50.02
C SER A 465 7.02 13.47 49.53
N HIS A 466 5.82 13.77 50.02
CA HIS A 466 5.10 15.00 49.67
C HIS A 466 5.74 16.26 50.29
N SER A 467 6.38 16.16 51.46
CA SER A 467 7.01 17.31 52.13
C SER A 467 8.37 17.67 51.54
N LEU A 468 9.08 16.71 50.93
CA LEU A 468 10.40 16.91 50.33
C LEU A 468 10.34 16.96 48.79
N GLY A 469 9.18 16.69 48.17
CA GLY A 469 9.02 16.67 46.72
C GLY A 469 9.91 15.64 46.01
N VAL A 470 10.31 14.58 46.71
CA VAL A 470 11.25 13.59 46.15
C VAL A 470 10.51 12.68 45.19
N MET A 471 10.77 12.90 43.90
CA MET A 471 10.30 12.05 42.80
C MET A 471 11.38 11.03 42.44
N VAL A 472 10.98 9.77 42.36
CA VAL A 472 11.85 8.64 42.00
C VAL A 472 11.28 7.89 40.80
N GLY A 473 12.17 7.24 40.04
CA GLY A 473 11.76 6.36 38.94
C GLY A 473 10.92 7.06 37.88
N LYS A 474 11.37 8.23 37.41
CA LYS A 474 10.74 8.93 36.26
C LYS A 474 10.64 7.96 35.10
N ASN A 475 9.45 7.84 34.52
CA ASN A 475 9.15 6.84 33.53
C ASN A 475 8.20 7.39 32.45
N VAL A 476 8.26 6.74 31.29
CA VAL A 476 7.51 7.13 30.11
C VAL A 476 6.00 7.01 30.34
N PRO A 477 5.44 5.93 30.94
CA PRO A 477 3.99 5.80 31.08
C PRO A 477 3.34 6.91 31.91
N VAL A 478 3.89 7.23 33.09
CA VAL A 478 3.36 8.31 33.93
C VAL A 478 3.51 9.66 33.24
N THR A 479 4.65 9.87 32.57
CA THR A 479 4.88 11.12 31.82
C THR A 479 3.90 11.29 30.66
N LEU A 480 3.57 10.22 29.94
CA LEU A 480 2.58 10.25 28.86
C LEU A 480 1.20 10.60 29.40
N THR A 481 0.74 9.93 30.46
CA THR A 481 -0.55 10.23 31.09
C THR A 481 -0.65 11.69 31.55
N VAL A 482 0.43 12.24 32.14
CA VAL A 482 0.47 13.65 32.55
C VAL A 482 0.46 14.60 31.36
N LEU A 483 1.24 14.33 30.31
CA LEU A 483 1.30 15.18 29.11
C LEU A 483 0.00 15.14 28.31
N GLU A 484 -0.63 13.98 28.16
CA GLU A 484 -1.93 13.84 27.49
C GLU A 484 -3.00 14.74 28.13
N ALA A 485 -3.02 14.83 29.47
CA ALA A 485 -3.92 15.75 30.18
C ALA A 485 -3.48 17.22 30.05
N LEU A 486 -2.19 17.53 30.28
CA LEU A 486 -1.71 18.91 30.32
C LEU A 486 -1.72 19.60 28.95
N THR A 487 -1.59 18.86 27.84
CA THR A 487 -1.65 19.42 26.48
C THR A 487 -2.97 20.10 26.14
N LYS A 488 -4.06 19.74 26.85
CA LYS A 488 -5.38 20.37 26.70
C LYS A 488 -5.51 21.73 27.40
N VAL A 489 -4.64 22.05 28.36
CA VAL A 489 -4.81 23.22 29.27
C VAL A 489 -3.52 24.05 29.49
N SER A 490 -2.39 23.60 28.96
CA SER A 490 -1.08 24.25 29.12
C SER A 490 -0.53 24.77 27.82
N SER A 491 0.30 25.83 27.89
CA SER A 491 0.98 26.36 26.72
C SER A 491 2.16 25.47 26.29
N LYS A 492 2.58 25.57 25.04
CA LYS A 492 3.74 24.82 24.54
C LYS A 492 5.02 25.16 25.30
N GLU A 493 5.15 26.40 25.76
CA GLU A 493 6.30 26.88 26.54
C GLU A 493 6.35 26.23 27.92
N GLU A 494 5.20 26.09 28.59
CA GLU A 494 5.09 25.39 29.88
C GLU A 494 5.48 23.90 29.73
N LEU A 495 5.13 23.27 28.61
CA LEU A 495 5.38 21.85 28.36
C LEU A 495 6.76 21.53 27.77
N ALA A 496 7.46 22.54 27.24
CA ALA A 496 8.73 22.37 26.54
C ALA A 496 9.77 21.51 27.29
N PRO A 497 10.07 21.70 28.59
CA PRO A 497 11.09 20.90 29.26
C PRO A 497 10.66 19.43 29.43
N HIS A 498 9.36 19.18 29.60
CA HIS A 498 8.80 17.84 29.75
C HIS A 498 8.74 17.07 28.43
N LEU A 499 8.36 17.75 27.34
CA LEU A 499 8.40 17.20 25.98
C LEU A 499 9.83 16.86 25.56
N LYS A 500 10.80 17.71 25.93
CA LYS A 500 12.22 17.44 25.69
C LYS A 500 12.70 16.21 26.46
N TRP A 501 12.23 16.02 27.70
CA TRP A 501 12.52 14.81 28.45
C TRP A 501 11.93 13.57 27.78
N LEU A 502 10.67 13.61 27.35
CA LEU A 502 10.05 12.50 26.62
C LEU A 502 10.82 12.15 25.35
N ALA A 503 11.20 13.16 24.55
CA ALA A 503 12.02 12.97 23.36
C ALA A 503 13.39 12.35 23.69
N SER A 504 13.99 12.67 24.84
CA SER A 504 15.26 12.07 25.26
C SER A 504 15.16 10.59 25.63
N GLN A 505 13.96 10.08 25.89
CA GLN A 505 13.69 8.68 26.22
C GLN A 505 13.62 7.75 25.00
N GLU A 506 13.74 8.28 23.78
CA GLU A 506 13.82 7.48 22.56
C GLU A 506 14.98 6.47 22.64
N LEU A 507 14.65 5.21 22.39
CA LEU A 507 15.60 4.09 22.32
C LEU A 507 16.40 4.15 21.00
N PRO A 508 17.55 3.45 20.90
CA PRO A 508 18.39 3.49 19.70
C PRO A 508 17.71 3.02 18.39
N ASP A 509 16.64 2.22 18.52
CA ASP A 509 15.82 1.72 17.43
C ASP A 509 14.63 2.64 17.08
N GLY A 510 14.48 3.77 17.77
CA GLY A 510 13.43 4.77 17.55
C GLY A 510 12.16 4.52 18.35
N ALA A 511 12.09 3.47 19.17
CA ALA A 511 10.93 3.15 19.99
C ALA A 511 10.98 3.83 21.37
N TRP A 512 9.87 3.76 22.10
CA TRP A 512 9.82 4.07 23.52
C TRP A 512 9.55 2.80 24.33
N GLY A 513 10.31 2.65 25.40
CA GLY A 513 10.05 1.67 26.46
C GLY A 513 9.53 2.34 27.72
N TYR A 514 9.52 1.61 28.83
CA TYR A 514 9.12 2.16 30.13
C TYR A 514 10.07 3.29 30.60
N PHE A 515 11.35 3.21 30.26
CA PHE A 515 12.39 4.23 30.37
C PHE A 515 13.46 3.92 29.31
N LYS A 516 14.35 4.86 28.99
CA LYS A 516 15.52 4.55 28.15
C LYS A 516 16.60 3.78 28.90
N GLU A 517 16.96 4.31 30.05
CA GLU A 517 17.94 3.75 30.97
C GLU A 517 17.52 4.11 32.38
N SER A 518 17.62 3.15 33.29
CA SER A 518 17.31 3.33 34.71
C SER A 518 18.40 2.70 35.53
N THR A 519 18.89 3.40 36.56
CA THR A 519 19.86 2.86 37.51
C THR A 519 19.16 2.54 38.81
N ASN A 520 19.26 1.29 39.27
CA ASN A 520 18.68 0.90 40.55
C ASN A 520 19.50 1.46 41.74
N MET A 521 19.01 1.26 42.96
CA MET A 521 19.69 1.74 44.19
C MET A 521 21.07 1.10 44.43
N LEU A 522 21.42 0.03 43.71
CA LEU A 522 22.71 -0.65 43.76
C LEU A 522 23.70 -0.16 42.69
N GLY A 523 23.29 0.78 41.83
CA GLY A 523 24.12 1.29 40.73
C GLY A 523 24.07 0.46 39.45
N GLU A 524 23.18 -0.54 39.36
CA GLU A 524 23.04 -1.37 38.16
C GLU A 524 22.14 -0.67 37.14
N ALA A 525 22.63 -0.53 35.91
CA ALA A 525 21.89 0.05 34.81
C ALA A 525 21.02 -1.00 34.11
N SER A 526 19.74 -0.70 33.94
CA SER A 526 18.78 -1.44 33.14
C SER A 526 18.37 -0.60 31.93
N HIS A 527 18.29 -1.23 30.76
CA HIS A 527 17.83 -0.58 29.53
C HIS A 527 16.36 -0.89 29.26
N GLY A 528 15.67 0.08 28.67
CA GLY A 528 14.27 -0.09 28.29
C GLY A 528 14.07 -1.13 27.20
N THR A 529 12.98 -1.89 27.31
CA THR A 529 12.46 -2.70 26.22
C THR A 529 11.46 -1.87 25.40
N PRO A 530 11.55 -1.87 24.07
CA PRO A 530 10.56 -1.24 23.19
C PRO A 530 9.12 -1.69 23.50
N SER A 531 8.17 -0.77 23.38
CA SER A 531 6.74 -1.03 23.56
C SER A 531 5.93 -0.31 22.49
N MET A 532 5.02 -1.02 21.83
CA MET A 532 4.16 -0.43 20.81
C MET A 532 3.24 0.64 21.41
N GLU A 533 2.66 0.36 22.59
CA GLU A 533 1.81 1.32 23.31
C GLU A 533 2.56 2.64 23.56
N TYR A 534 3.72 2.57 24.20
CA TYR A 534 4.44 3.77 24.62
C TYR A 534 5.02 4.53 23.42
N THR A 535 5.44 3.80 22.38
CA THR A 535 5.93 4.39 21.14
C THR A 535 4.85 5.22 20.46
N ILE A 536 3.66 4.66 20.22
CA ILE A 536 2.58 5.37 19.53
C ILE A 536 2.03 6.54 20.36
N ARG A 537 1.87 6.36 21.68
CA ARG A 537 1.45 7.45 22.56
C ARG A 537 2.48 8.58 22.62
N ALA A 538 3.78 8.27 22.71
CA ALA A 538 4.84 9.28 22.69
C ALA A 538 4.85 10.06 21.37
N ILE A 539 4.71 9.37 20.25
CA ILE A 539 4.56 10.00 18.93
C ILE A 539 3.41 11.01 18.91
N ASN A 540 2.23 10.60 19.38
CA ASN A 540 1.04 11.45 19.33
C ASN A 540 1.20 12.73 20.16
N VAL A 541 1.77 12.62 21.37
CA VAL A 541 2.06 13.76 22.24
C VAL A 541 3.14 14.66 21.63
N LEU A 542 4.23 14.09 21.11
CA LEU A 542 5.32 14.86 20.51
C LEU A 542 4.87 15.58 19.23
N ARG A 543 4.17 14.88 18.33
CA ARG A 543 3.68 15.42 17.05
C ARG A 543 2.70 16.57 17.24
N SER A 544 1.72 16.41 18.13
CA SER A 544 0.73 17.48 18.43
C SER A 544 1.40 18.75 18.97
N ASN A 545 2.60 18.64 19.53
CA ASN A 545 3.39 19.76 20.05
C ASN A 545 4.50 20.24 19.10
N GLY A 546 4.54 19.78 17.85
CA GLY A 546 5.46 20.28 16.81
C GLY A 546 6.83 19.61 16.78
N TYR A 547 6.99 18.45 17.43
CA TYR A 547 8.16 17.60 17.26
C TYR A 547 7.95 16.68 16.05
N ASN A 548 8.99 16.54 15.23
CA ASN A 548 8.95 15.62 14.09
C ASN A 548 9.20 14.19 14.58
N ILE A 549 8.40 13.26 14.08
CA ILE A 549 8.59 11.83 14.26
C ILE A 549 9.87 11.42 13.52
N THR A 550 10.73 10.62 14.15
CA THR A 550 11.92 10.09 13.48
C THR A 550 11.51 8.97 12.51
N ALA A 551 12.22 8.83 11.40
CA ALA A 551 11.95 7.73 10.48
C ALA A 551 12.22 6.37 11.13
N GLU A 552 13.15 6.33 12.09
CA GLU A 552 13.42 5.19 12.94
C GLU A 552 12.18 4.76 13.75
N THR A 553 11.44 5.70 14.35
CA THR A 553 10.18 5.38 15.06
C THR A 553 9.10 4.81 14.13
N LEU A 554 8.92 5.41 12.95
CA LEU A 554 7.94 4.92 11.96
C LEU A 554 8.31 3.52 11.46
N GLN A 555 9.59 3.27 11.20
CA GLN A 555 10.12 1.96 10.83
C GLN A 555 9.80 0.91 11.89
N TRP A 556 10.03 1.27 13.16
CA TRP A 556 9.84 0.36 14.27
C TRP A 556 8.36 -0.01 14.42
N VAL A 557 7.44 0.97 14.36
CA VAL A 557 6.01 0.68 14.45
C VAL A 557 5.58 -0.27 13.32
N LEU A 558 5.87 0.06 12.06
CA LEU A 558 5.44 -0.75 10.91
C LEU A 558 6.06 -2.15 10.89
N GLY A 559 7.35 -2.27 11.22
CA GLY A 559 8.06 -3.55 11.20
C GLY A 559 7.71 -4.49 12.37
N ASN A 560 6.97 -4.00 13.36
CA ASN A 560 6.52 -4.79 14.52
C ASN A 560 4.98 -4.93 14.56
N ILE A 561 4.27 -4.64 13.47
CA ILE A 561 2.85 -5.00 13.33
C ILE A 561 2.78 -6.49 13.02
N ASP A 562 2.37 -7.26 14.03
CA ASP A 562 2.05 -8.67 13.92
C ASP A 562 0.80 -8.94 14.77
N PRO A 563 -0.40 -8.94 14.16
CA PRO A 563 -1.65 -9.10 14.89
C PRO A 563 -1.73 -10.40 15.71
N SER A 564 -0.92 -11.42 15.40
CA SER A 564 -0.91 -12.68 16.14
C SER A 564 -0.22 -12.57 17.52
N ASN A 565 0.73 -11.65 17.68
CA ASN A 565 1.58 -11.52 18.86
C ASN A 565 1.35 -10.22 19.67
N MET A 566 0.39 -9.39 19.27
CA MET A 566 0.09 -8.11 19.90
C MET A 566 -1.06 -8.21 20.91
N THR A 567 -0.99 -7.41 21.97
CA THR A 567 -2.16 -7.16 22.83
C THR A 567 -3.24 -6.41 22.07
N ASN A 568 -4.51 -6.49 22.50
CA ASN A 568 -5.60 -5.72 21.90
C ASN A 568 -5.37 -4.20 21.99
N THR A 569 -4.69 -3.73 23.04
CA THR A 569 -4.29 -2.32 23.17
C THR A 569 -3.28 -1.92 22.11
N GLU A 570 -2.29 -2.77 21.84
CA GLU A 570 -1.27 -2.50 20.82
C GLU A 570 -1.84 -2.59 19.41
N LYS A 571 -2.71 -3.58 19.13
CA LYS A 571 -3.44 -3.68 17.84
C LYS A 571 -4.23 -2.41 17.56
N ALA A 572 -4.99 -1.95 18.56
CA ALA A 572 -5.79 -0.76 18.46
C ALA A 572 -4.95 0.50 18.23
N LEU A 573 -3.85 0.66 18.97
CA LEU A 573 -2.94 1.79 18.77
C LEU A 573 -2.26 1.73 17.41
N ALA A 574 -1.84 0.56 16.93
CA ALA A 574 -1.26 0.39 15.61
C ALA A 574 -2.27 0.70 14.50
N LEU A 575 -3.51 0.25 14.63
CA LEU A 575 -4.59 0.59 13.71
C LEU A 575 -4.89 2.09 13.70
N GLU A 576 -4.99 2.71 14.88
CA GLU A 576 -5.20 4.16 14.98
C GLU A 576 -4.02 4.93 14.39
N PHE A 577 -2.80 4.45 14.59
CA PHE A 577 -1.62 5.00 13.95
C PHE A 577 -1.74 4.92 12.43
N LEU A 578 -2.01 3.73 11.87
CA LEU A 578 -2.21 3.51 10.43
C LEU A 578 -3.36 4.36 9.85
N ALA A 579 -4.47 4.49 10.56
CA ALA A 579 -5.61 5.30 10.09
C ALA A 579 -5.29 6.81 10.03
N ASN A 580 -4.38 7.29 10.89
CA ASN A 580 -4.00 8.71 10.97
C ASN A 580 -2.87 9.11 10.01
N ILE A 581 -2.19 8.15 9.41
CA ILE A 581 -1.29 8.35 8.28
C ILE A 581 -2.09 7.91 7.05
N HIS A 582 -2.70 8.84 6.31
CA HIS A 582 -3.57 8.66 5.12
C HIS A 582 -2.86 7.96 3.94
N PHE A 583 -2.22 6.83 4.18
CA PHE A 583 -1.22 6.21 3.33
C PHE A 583 -1.61 4.78 2.96
N ILE A 584 -2.67 4.24 3.59
CA ILE A 584 -3.26 2.93 3.32
C ILE A 584 -4.79 3.09 3.32
N PRO A 585 -5.45 3.00 2.14
CA PRO A 585 -6.90 3.04 2.05
C PRO A 585 -7.51 1.86 2.81
N SER A 586 -8.71 2.07 3.36
CA SER A 586 -9.44 1.05 4.10
C SER A 586 -9.93 -0.09 3.20
N VAL A 587 -10.20 0.20 1.93
CA VAL A 587 -10.56 -0.78 0.89
C VAL A 587 -10.29 -0.18 -0.49
N THR A 588 -9.77 -0.98 -1.42
CA THR A 588 -9.47 -0.54 -2.80
C THR A 588 -10.45 -1.13 -3.82
N LEU A 589 -10.52 -0.51 -5.01
CA LEU A 589 -11.30 -1.07 -6.13
C LEU A 589 -10.77 -2.45 -6.52
N TYR A 590 -9.46 -2.65 -6.50
CA TYR A 590 -8.83 -3.94 -6.78
C TYR A 590 -9.33 -5.04 -5.83
N GLU A 591 -9.33 -4.78 -4.52
CA GLU A 591 -9.81 -5.74 -3.52
C GLU A 591 -11.27 -6.13 -3.77
N VAL A 592 -12.15 -5.16 -4.06
CA VAL A 592 -13.57 -5.44 -4.34
C VAL A 592 -13.73 -6.20 -5.66
N VAL A 593 -13.04 -5.77 -6.72
CA VAL A 593 -13.14 -6.33 -8.08
C VAL A 593 -12.65 -7.77 -8.14
N ARG A 594 -11.54 -8.07 -7.46
CA ARG A 594 -11.00 -9.46 -7.36
C ARG A 594 -12.02 -10.42 -6.76
N ASN A 595 -12.87 -9.95 -5.86
CA ASN A 595 -13.88 -10.78 -5.19
C ASN A 595 -15.24 -10.81 -5.93
N LEU A 596 -15.42 -10.08 -7.04
CA LEU A 596 -16.69 -10.03 -7.78
C LEU A 596 -17.11 -11.40 -8.33
N GLY A 597 -16.15 -12.26 -8.70
CA GLY A 597 -16.42 -13.61 -9.20
C GLY A 597 -16.61 -14.67 -8.10
N GLU A 598 -16.45 -14.31 -6.83
CA GLU A 598 -16.49 -15.25 -5.71
C GLU A 598 -17.65 -14.94 -4.75
N GLY A 599 -18.36 -15.99 -4.33
CA GLY A 599 -19.41 -15.90 -3.32
C GLY A 599 -20.75 -15.35 -3.81
N SER A 600 -21.61 -14.97 -2.87
CA SER A 600 -22.96 -14.48 -3.15
C SER A 600 -23.02 -12.94 -3.06
N TRP A 601 -23.53 -12.30 -4.11
CA TRP A 601 -23.67 -10.85 -4.24
C TRP A 601 -25.14 -10.42 -4.26
N THR A 602 -25.44 -9.27 -3.65
CA THR A 602 -26.76 -8.64 -3.73
C THR A 602 -26.68 -7.26 -4.36
N ILE A 603 -27.36 -7.07 -5.49
CA ILE A 603 -27.44 -5.80 -6.21
C ILE A 603 -28.67 -5.03 -5.73
N HIS A 604 -28.44 -3.83 -5.22
CA HIS A 604 -29.46 -2.87 -4.82
C HIS A 604 -29.62 -1.83 -5.94
N ALA A 605 -30.81 -1.77 -6.52
CA ALA A 605 -31.13 -0.79 -7.54
C ALA A 605 -32.57 -0.29 -7.37
N PRO A 606 -32.82 1.03 -7.39
CA PRO A 606 -34.16 1.58 -7.58
C PRO A 606 -34.80 1.02 -8.85
N GLY A 607 -36.13 0.85 -8.86
CA GLY A 607 -36.85 0.24 -9.99
C GLY A 607 -36.62 0.93 -11.35
N GLU A 608 -36.20 2.20 -11.39
CA GLU A 608 -35.85 2.89 -12.63
C GLU A 608 -34.49 2.48 -13.23
N TYR A 609 -33.67 1.75 -12.48
CA TYR A 609 -32.35 1.22 -12.87
C TYR A 609 -32.36 -0.32 -12.99
N GLU A 610 -33.54 -0.96 -13.02
CA GLU A 610 -33.70 -2.43 -13.11
C GLU A 610 -32.93 -3.02 -14.31
N LYS A 611 -32.99 -2.36 -15.47
CA LYS A 611 -32.25 -2.76 -16.68
C LYS A 611 -30.73 -2.74 -16.49
N VAL A 612 -30.21 -1.78 -15.71
CA VAL A 612 -28.77 -1.72 -15.40
C VAL A 612 -28.41 -2.87 -14.46
N ALA A 613 -29.24 -3.12 -13.44
CA ALA A 613 -29.04 -4.19 -12.48
C ALA A 613 -29.03 -5.58 -13.12
N GLU A 614 -29.90 -5.83 -14.11
CA GLU A 614 -29.91 -7.08 -14.88
C GLU A 614 -28.59 -7.29 -15.64
N VAL A 615 -28.05 -6.25 -16.28
CA VAL A 615 -26.77 -6.33 -17.00
C VAL A 615 -25.60 -6.63 -16.04
N VAL A 616 -25.58 -5.96 -14.89
CA VAL A 616 -24.56 -6.20 -13.85
C VAL A 616 -24.68 -7.63 -13.32
N ARG A 617 -25.90 -8.11 -13.07
CA ARG A 617 -26.15 -9.50 -12.65
C ARG A 617 -25.59 -10.49 -13.65
N ASP A 618 -25.97 -10.38 -14.91
CA ASP A 618 -25.55 -11.31 -15.96
C ASP A 618 -24.02 -11.35 -16.07
N SER A 619 -23.36 -10.19 -15.98
CA SER A 619 -21.88 -10.08 -16.03
C SER A 619 -21.19 -10.76 -14.84
N LEU A 620 -21.81 -10.75 -13.65
CA LEU A 620 -21.28 -11.40 -12.45
C LEU A 620 -21.57 -12.91 -12.43
N GLU A 621 -22.73 -13.34 -12.92
CA GLU A 621 -23.06 -14.76 -13.07
C GLU A 621 -22.14 -15.44 -14.08
N ASP A 622 -21.77 -14.73 -15.15
CA ASP A 622 -20.77 -15.18 -16.14
C ASP A 622 -19.37 -15.38 -15.50
N LEU A 623 -19.06 -14.64 -14.43
CA LEU A 623 -17.83 -14.83 -13.63
C LEU A 623 -17.92 -15.98 -12.61
N GLY A 624 -19.11 -16.55 -12.40
CA GLY A 624 -19.34 -17.64 -11.46
C GLY A 624 -19.90 -17.23 -10.09
N ALA A 625 -20.29 -15.96 -9.91
CA ALA A 625 -20.91 -15.49 -8.67
C ALA A 625 -22.41 -15.82 -8.60
N GLU A 626 -22.95 -15.99 -7.40
CA GLU A 626 -24.39 -16.12 -7.17
C GLU A 626 -25.01 -14.75 -6.89
N VAL A 627 -25.97 -14.29 -7.70
CA VAL A 627 -26.45 -12.90 -7.61
C VAL A 627 -27.94 -12.80 -7.27
N SER A 628 -28.29 -11.87 -6.39
CA SER A 628 -29.67 -11.54 -6.01
C SER A 628 -29.98 -10.06 -6.26
N LEU A 629 -31.17 -9.76 -6.79
CA LEU A 629 -31.64 -8.39 -7.04
C LEU A 629 -32.61 -7.94 -5.93
N VAL A 630 -32.39 -6.75 -5.37
CA VAL A 630 -33.25 -6.15 -4.35
C VAL A 630 -33.64 -4.73 -4.76
N ASN A 631 -34.94 -4.42 -4.65
CA ASN A 631 -35.49 -3.10 -4.94
C ASN A 631 -35.74 -2.31 -3.64
N GLY A 632 -35.19 -1.10 -3.52
CA GLY A 632 -35.48 -0.17 -2.42
C GLY A 632 -34.42 -0.04 -1.31
N THR A 633 -34.81 0.63 -0.22
CA THR A 633 -33.94 1.25 0.81
C THR A 633 -32.90 0.34 1.46
N LEU A 634 -31.67 0.86 1.56
CA LEU A 634 -30.50 0.24 2.18
C LEU A 634 -30.66 0.16 3.71
N GLY A 635 -30.80 -1.06 4.23
CA GLY A 635 -30.72 -1.36 5.67
C GLY A 635 -29.27 -1.50 6.17
N GLU A 636 -29.08 -2.29 7.22
CA GLU A 636 -27.76 -2.87 7.53
C GLU A 636 -27.43 -3.93 6.47
N LEU A 637 -26.25 -3.79 5.85
CA LEU A 637 -25.79 -4.68 4.80
C LEU A 637 -24.79 -5.67 5.39
N ASN A 638 -25.02 -6.96 5.13
CA ASN A 638 -24.13 -8.06 5.47
C ASN A 638 -23.93 -8.91 4.21
N GLY A 639 -22.68 -9.27 3.92
CA GLY A 639 -22.26 -9.99 2.72
C GLY A 639 -21.79 -9.05 1.62
N ASN A 640 -21.70 -9.55 0.39
CA ASN A 640 -21.21 -8.77 -0.74
C ASN A 640 -22.36 -8.04 -1.44
N HIS A 641 -22.16 -6.75 -1.75
CA HIS A 641 -23.21 -5.90 -2.30
C HIS A 641 -22.74 -5.04 -3.46
N ILE A 642 -23.62 -4.75 -4.42
CA ILE A 642 -23.45 -3.66 -5.38
C ILE A 642 -24.60 -2.69 -5.19
N ILE A 643 -24.29 -1.40 -5.10
CA ILE A 643 -25.30 -0.35 -4.97
C ILE A 643 -25.27 0.51 -6.22
N LEU A 644 -26.38 0.48 -6.97
CA LEU A 644 -26.60 1.33 -8.14
C LEU A 644 -27.53 2.47 -7.72
N ALA A 645 -27.03 3.70 -7.67
CA ALA A 645 -27.78 4.81 -7.10
C ALA A 645 -27.38 6.18 -7.65
N GLU A 646 -28.24 7.18 -7.43
CA GLU A 646 -27.91 8.59 -7.72
C GLU A 646 -26.99 9.19 -6.65
N PHE A 647 -26.30 10.28 -7.01
CA PHE A 647 -25.49 11.02 -6.05
C PHE A 647 -26.34 11.55 -4.89
N GLY A 648 -25.94 11.22 -3.66
CA GLY A 648 -26.64 11.62 -2.44
C GLY A 648 -27.73 10.64 -1.96
N ALA A 649 -28.04 9.59 -2.72
CA ALA A 649 -28.95 8.53 -2.28
C ALA A 649 -28.31 7.54 -1.31
N VAL A 650 -26.96 7.48 -1.28
CA VAL A 650 -26.17 6.59 -0.44
C VAL A 650 -25.21 7.40 0.42
N ASN A 651 -25.13 7.06 1.71
CA ASN A 651 -24.10 7.61 2.58
C ASN A 651 -22.77 6.86 2.35
N VAL A 652 -21.94 7.36 1.44
CA VAL A 652 -20.66 6.72 1.05
C VAL A 652 -19.73 6.53 2.24
N SER A 653 -19.65 7.51 3.14
CA SER A 653 -18.77 7.46 4.31
C SER A 653 -19.14 6.35 5.29
N ARG A 654 -20.34 5.77 5.18
CA ARG A 654 -20.76 4.58 5.93
C ARG A 654 -20.06 3.31 5.47
N TYR A 655 -19.58 3.26 4.23
CA TYR A 655 -18.99 2.06 3.60
C TYR A 655 -17.53 2.25 3.19
N ASN A 656 -17.11 3.50 2.97
CA ASN A 656 -15.73 3.88 2.76
C ASN A 656 -15.45 5.23 3.45
N GLY A 657 -14.73 5.20 4.57
CA GLY A 657 -14.42 6.40 5.36
C GLY A 657 -13.40 7.33 4.72
N ASP A 658 -12.68 6.87 3.69
CA ASP A 658 -11.65 7.64 3.00
C ASP A 658 -12.23 8.47 1.83
N VAL A 659 -13.47 8.19 1.39
CA VAL A 659 -14.14 8.88 0.28
C VAL A 659 -15.34 9.71 0.75
N HIS A 660 -15.25 11.03 0.55
CA HIS A 660 -16.25 12.01 0.93
C HIS A 660 -17.01 12.52 -0.29
N VAL A 661 -18.33 12.33 -0.31
CA VAL A 661 -19.19 12.78 -1.41
C VAL A 661 -20.20 13.82 -0.90
N GLU A 662 -20.18 15.01 -1.51
CA GLU A 662 -21.07 16.12 -1.17
C GLU A 662 -21.82 16.61 -2.41
N VAL A 663 -23.15 16.66 -2.36
CA VAL A 663 -23.97 17.13 -3.48
C VAL A 663 -24.29 18.62 -3.34
N GLN A 664 -23.92 19.42 -4.35
CA GLN A 664 -24.13 20.87 -4.40
C GLN A 664 -24.90 21.26 -5.67
N GLY A 665 -26.21 21.06 -5.66
CA GLY A 665 -27.08 21.40 -6.78
C GLY A 665 -26.81 20.53 -8.01
N MET A 666 -26.25 21.10 -9.07
CA MET A 666 -25.86 20.37 -10.30
C MET A 666 -24.45 19.76 -10.24
N LEU A 667 -23.69 20.10 -9.20
CA LEU A 667 -22.33 19.61 -9.00
C LEU A 667 -22.32 18.56 -7.88
N VAL A 668 -21.42 17.60 -8.00
CA VAL A 668 -21.01 16.71 -6.91
C VAL A 668 -19.56 16.98 -6.60
N LYS A 669 -19.22 17.08 -5.32
CA LYS A 669 -17.84 17.09 -4.86
C LYS A 669 -17.44 15.72 -4.35
N ILE A 670 -16.32 15.19 -4.82
CA ILE A 670 -15.72 13.95 -4.34
C ILE A 670 -14.33 14.31 -3.84
N ASN A 671 -14.07 14.09 -2.53
CA ASN A 671 -12.83 14.48 -1.84
C ASN A 671 -12.39 15.94 -2.07
N GLY A 672 -13.36 16.84 -2.29
CA GLY A 672 -13.13 18.28 -2.46
C GLY A 672 -13.05 18.75 -3.92
N GLU A 673 -12.88 17.84 -4.88
CA GLU A 673 -12.94 18.15 -6.31
C GLU A 673 -14.36 18.15 -6.83
N ALA A 674 -14.72 19.09 -7.71
CA ALA A 674 -16.09 19.30 -8.18
C ALA A 674 -16.31 18.78 -9.61
N TYR A 675 -17.38 18.00 -9.79
CA TYR A 675 -17.79 17.37 -11.05
C TYR A 675 -19.27 17.65 -11.37
N PHE A 676 -19.66 17.61 -12.65
CA PHE A 676 -21.05 17.77 -13.07
C PHE A 676 -21.79 16.42 -13.03
N LYS A 677 -22.84 16.31 -12.21
CA LYS A 677 -23.55 15.04 -11.98
C LYS A 677 -24.05 14.38 -13.26
N ASP A 678 -24.65 15.17 -14.14
CA ASP A 678 -25.25 14.71 -15.42
C ASP A 678 -24.23 14.13 -16.42
N SER A 679 -22.94 14.28 -16.17
CA SER A 679 -21.87 13.78 -17.02
C SER A 679 -20.86 12.95 -16.24
N THR A 680 -21.19 12.49 -15.04
CA THR A 680 -20.25 11.82 -14.16
C THR A 680 -20.79 10.50 -13.63
N VAL A 681 -19.95 9.47 -13.67
CA VAL A 681 -20.14 8.20 -12.98
C VAL A 681 -19.02 8.05 -11.97
N ALA A 682 -19.35 7.80 -10.71
CA ALA A 682 -18.35 7.49 -9.68
C ALA A 682 -18.47 6.03 -9.24
N ILE A 683 -17.36 5.31 -9.21
CA ILE A 683 -17.29 3.92 -8.75
C ILE A 683 -16.39 3.89 -7.53
N ILE A 684 -16.97 3.55 -6.39
CA ILE A 684 -16.36 3.69 -5.07
C ILE A 684 -16.38 2.33 -4.38
N PRO A 685 -15.22 1.77 -4.00
CA PRO A 685 -15.15 0.54 -3.24
C PRO A 685 -15.56 0.81 -1.79
N GLY A 686 -16.00 -0.21 -1.09
CA GLY A 686 -16.45 -0.12 0.29
C GLY A 686 -16.46 -1.50 0.94
N MET A 687 -16.71 -1.53 2.25
CA MET A 687 -16.89 -2.76 3.01
C MET A 687 -18.23 -2.77 3.75
N THR A 688 -18.79 -3.96 3.90
CA THR A 688 -19.95 -4.25 4.76
C THR A 688 -19.49 -4.98 6.02
N GLY A 689 -20.41 -5.36 6.92
CA GLY A 689 -20.07 -6.00 8.20
C GLY A 689 -19.21 -7.27 8.06
N ASN A 690 -19.35 -8.02 6.97
CA ASN A 690 -18.61 -9.26 6.70
C ASN A 690 -18.36 -9.50 5.19
N GLY A 691 -18.32 -8.44 4.38
CA GLY A 691 -18.12 -8.54 2.94
C GLY A 691 -17.71 -7.21 2.29
N TYR A 692 -17.84 -7.16 0.96
CA TYR A 692 -17.48 -5.99 0.14
C TYR A 692 -18.73 -5.25 -0.35
N VAL A 693 -18.60 -3.95 -0.61
CA VAL A 693 -19.62 -3.21 -1.34
C VAL A 693 -19.01 -2.38 -2.45
N LEU A 694 -19.58 -2.47 -3.66
CA LEU A 694 -19.24 -1.59 -4.77
C LEU A 694 -20.36 -0.57 -4.96
N MET A 695 -20.07 0.71 -4.75
CA MET A 695 -21.03 1.79 -4.95
C MET A 695 -20.80 2.41 -6.33
N VAL A 696 -21.80 2.30 -7.21
CA VAL A 696 -21.80 2.92 -8.54
C VAL A 696 -22.81 4.06 -8.52
N LEU A 697 -22.30 5.28 -8.44
CA LEU A 697 -23.09 6.51 -8.36
C LEU A 697 -23.18 7.18 -9.72
N PHE A 698 -24.39 7.37 -10.23
CA PHE A 698 -24.63 7.94 -11.56
C PHE A 698 -26.03 8.56 -11.67
N GLU A 699 -26.21 9.48 -12.62
CA GLU A 699 -27.52 10.04 -12.95
C GLU A 699 -28.15 9.28 -14.12
N LYS A 700 -29.47 9.38 -14.30
CA LYS A 700 -30.20 8.73 -15.40
C LYS A 700 -29.60 8.97 -16.79
N LYS A 701 -29.04 10.16 -17.03
CA LYS A 701 -28.38 10.52 -18.31
C LYS A 701 -27.11 9.73 -18.61
N THR A 702 -26.50 9.14 -17.59
CA THR A 702 -25.24 8.38 -17.69
C THR A 702 -25.44 6.87 -17.52
N GLU A 703 -26.69 6.38 -17.51
CA GLU A 703 -26.98 4.96 -17.29
C GLU A 703 -26.38 4.03 -18.35
N ASP A 704 -26.37 4.46 -19.61
CA ASP A 704 -25.80 3.68 -20.71
C ASP A 704 -24.29 3.51 -20.55
N ALA A 705 -23.61 4.47 -19.91
CA ALA A 705 -22.19 4.32 -19.60
C ALA A 705 -21.96 3.19 -18.60
N VAL A 706 -22.80 3.09 -17.56
CA VAL A 706 -22.71 1.99 -16.58
C VAL A 706 -23.00 0.66 -17.26
N ILE A 707 -24.05 0.56 -18.09
CA ILE A 707 -24.36 -0.66 -18.85
C ILE A 707 -23.14 -1.11 -19.70
N ASN A 708 -22.49 -0.16 -20.37
CA ASN A 708 -21.36 -0.47 -21.23
C ASN A 708 -20.12 -0.88 -20.44
N ILE A 709 -19.86 -0.29 -19.27
CA ILE A 709 -18.76 -0.72 -18.39
C ILE A 709 -18.88 -2.22 -18.03
N TRP A 710 -20.10 -2.68 -17.75
CA TRP A 710 -20.33 -4.07 -17.38
C TRP A 710 -20.36 -5.02 -18.58
N LYS A 711 -21.06 -4.66 -19.67
CA LYS A 711 -21.12 -5.49 -20.89
C LYS A 711 -19.79 -5.71 -21.61
N SER A 712 -18.90 -4.73 -21.54
CA SER A 712 -17.57 -4.81 -22.16
C SER A 712 -16.51 -5.37 -21.22
N GLU A 713 -16.93 -5.85 -20.05
CA GLU A 713 -16.04 -6.33 -18.98
C GLU A 713 -15.03 -5.28 -18.47
N LEU A 714 -15.24 -4.00 -18.79
CA LEU A 714 -14.36 -2.91 -18.33
C LEU A 714 -14.30 -2.81 -16.80
N PHE A 715 -15.31 -3.33 -16.10
CA PHE A 715 -15.31 -3.39 -14.63
C PHE A 715 -14.16 -4.23 -14.05
N ARG A 716 -13.60 -5.19 -14.80
CA ARG A 716 -12.44 -6.00 -14.39
C ARG A 716 -11.16 -5.17 -14.26
N TYR A 717 -11.14 -4.00 -14.89
CA TYR A 717 -10.00 -3.09 -14.96
C TYR A 717 -10.14 -1.90 -13.99
N LEU A 718 -11.11 -1.94 -13.08
CA LEU A 718 -11.30 -0.92 -12.04
C LEU A 718 -10.22 -1.08 -10.96
N HIS A 719 -9.41 -0.03 -10.77
CA HIS A 719 -8.33 0.03 -9.79
C HIS A 719 -8.26 1.42 -9.13
N GLY A 720 -7.44 1.55 -8.09
CA GLY A 720 -7.32 2.77 -7.28
C GLY A 720 -8.21 2.77 -6.03
N ASP A 721 -8.18 3.88 -5.30
CA ASP A 721 -8.96 4.15 -4.08
C ASP A 721 -10.43 4.39 -4.41
N TYR A 722 -10.70 5.05 -5.54
CA TYR A 722 -12.01 5.20 -6.17
C TYR A 722 -11.82 5.74 -7.60
N MET A 723 -12.84 5.63 -8.44
CA MET A 723 -12.76 6.10 -9.82
C MET A 723 -13.88 7.08 -10.16
N VAL A 724 -13.53 8.18 -10.83
CA VAL A 724 -14.49 9.16 -11.35
C VAL A 724 -14.37 9.22 -12.87
N LEU A 725 -15.46 8.91 -13.56
CA LEU A 725 -15.55 8.96 -15.01
C LEU A 725 -16.37 10.17 -15.46
N LYS A 726 -15.91 10.83 -16.52
CA LYS A 726 -16.72 11.72 -17.34
C LYS A 726 -17.34 10.93 -18.47
N CYS A 727 -18.64 11.02 -18.60
CA CYS A 727 -19.43 10.32 -19.59
C CYS A 727 -20.26 11.35 -20.36
N VAL A 728 -19.93 11.57 -21.63
CA VAL A 728 -20.64 12.52 -22.51
C VAL A 728 -20.86 11.86 -23.85
N ASP A 729 -22.12 11.71 -24.26
CA ASP A 729 -22.49 11.32 -25.62
C ASP A 729 -22.02 12.41 -26.60
N ARG A 730 -20.88 12.16 -27.27
CA ARG A 730 -20.22 13.11 -28.19
C ARG A 730 -20.77 12.98 -29.60
N ASN A 731 -21.27 11.80 -29.97
CA ASN A 731 -21.77 11.51 -31.31
C ASN A 731 -23.30 11.77 -31.46
N HIS A 732 -23.99 12.05 -30.34
CA HIS A 732 -25.42 12.32 -30.22
C HIS A 732 -26.32 11.17 -30.68
N ASP A 733 -25.86 9.92 -30.53
CA ASP A 733 -26.63 8.73 -30.90
C ASP A 733 -27.58 8.25 -29.78
N GLY A 734 -27.52 8.89 -28.61
CA GLY A 734 -28.35 8.55 -27.46
C GLY A 734 -27.80 7.40 -26.61
N THR A 735 -26.57 6.95 -26.86
CA THR A 735 -25.83 5.99 -26.05
C THR A 735 -24.43 6.55 -25.74
N ILE A 736 -23.80 6.10 -24.65
CA ILE A 736 -22.43 6.52 -24.29
C ILE A 736 -21.49 5.33 -24.49
N ASP A 737 -20.73 5.33 -25.58
CA ASP A 737 -19.78 4.26 -25.90
C ASP A 737 -18.57 4.30 -24.95
N PRO A 738 -17.90 3.16 -24.66
CA PRO A 738 -16.62 3.17 -23.96
C PRO A 738 -15.61 4.23 -24.44
N LEU A 739 -15.54 4.56 -25.73
CA LEU A 739 -14.63 5.57 -26.29
C LEU A 739 -15.01 7.02 -25.94
N GLU A 740 -16.21 7.24 -25.40
CA GLU A 740 -16.73 8.54 -24.97
C GLU A 740 -16.61 8.77 -23.45
N MET A 741 -15.98 7.82 -22.74
CA MET A 741 -15.69 7.90 -21.32
C MET A 741 -14.26 8.39 -21.10
N GLU A 742 -14.07 9.31 -20.15
CA GLU A 742 -12.77 9.88 -19.79
C GLU A 742 -12.59 9.78 -18.27
N VAL A 743 -11.52 9.15 -17.79
CA VAL A 743 -11.22 9.13 -16.35
C VAL A 743 -10.81 10.54 -15.91
N LEU A 744 -11.52 11.12 -14.96
CA LEU A 744 -11.24 12.47 -14.43
C LEU A 744 -10.33 12.45 -13.21
N HIS A 745 -10.37 11.36 -12.43
CA HIS A 745 -9.57 11.21 -11.23
C HIS A 745 -9.22 9.73 -11.04
N PRO A 746 -7.93 9.38 -11.10
CA PRO A 746 -7.38 8.14 -10.57
C PRO A 746 -6.53 8.49 -9.34
N GLU A 747 -7.09 8.33 -8.14
CA GLU A 747 -6.25 8.19 -6.93
C GLU A 747 -6.20 6.70 -6.58
#